data_AF-A0A517ZIW5-F1
#
_entry.id   AF-A0A517ZIW5-F1
#
_cell.length_a   1.000
_cell.length_b   1.000
_cell.length_c   1.000
_cell.angle_alpha   90.00
_cell.angle_beta   90.00
_cell.angle_gamma   90.00
#
_symmetry.space_group_name_H-M   'P 1'
#
loop_
_entity.id
_entity.type
_entity.pdbx_description
1 polymer ?
#
loop_
_entity_poly.entity_id
_entity_poly.type
_entity_poly.pdbx_seq_one_letter_code
_entity_poly.pdbx_strand_id
1 'polypeptide(L)'
;MITFDCEGCHKKLNAPERLAGRRMKCPGCGHPVEVPALDDVVEEAADGIVLTSTPEKAVDKSSLEFDAAPPSYTTRRAKKSWQGTIVVLVLFLGLAAIGGFAFYKMRANDPQLTLPLVNSEIVQELQPISFTIAAGKPAGWNGRVQYELVTAPPGATIDPAAGSFAWTPSEEQGPGEYNFTIRASSEDASAKPAEVSFSFEVLELNQLPKIAPLEILTAESERPLEFRIEAHDSDIPAAKLVLRIADGAPPEAKFDAATGEFRWTPKPEHEGREFTVIFEASEGEGGLKTTEVAHIHVRAPLSPTERIFDQWRAAGSEVQFQEYGSPLPIQGSAQVVTLNDEPVTVFEFGDDVSRMAAAVLIKKVIQPAGEGATESELRFFQRERLVVVYAGDDAEVLGQLTTQFQAPFATGVFPAKEPEPQPDTKPSTEDTQPAGDTAQTELDDRVYQLFEDNLLLVPKRYPELREAYADYFAKSQAATIQAAFGDQHAEMTAWLDEQAKIKQLLYTAINPETDNVERALQLFAELKQQFPEQIIPYANLAIAIAVTWDDENSRGIYDYGRHQRRVHAEMPDDLVGAVENFRYFVDAKKIMQGRAQYLPWEFLTHLVNHRTPLVERQWAISNYLAQRAGMGKCYGDVPYDKDMLKTDDRICKMDGKEYTLANLKEWGGVCAQQADFAARVGKSLGVPAAYVRGEGNSGGLHAWVMWIELKRVTPESIDFELLSHGRYRMDQYYVGELYDPQSNQKITDRELELRLHVIGSNPQAHRQAALVMRAYPMIRDRAELDTTQQLVFLRKVADLCPGLPETWDALAAMSREGLITKKHSRQMDRSLELFFTTYAGYPDFTWTIFDDLIAHHPQSKDRLASYHRLVGMYEAAGRPDLACEARLKMSDDLVKADQPQVAIEGLAFTIKKFADEGRYVPRMLDRLEEICATVPGTDPRLVEFYQQFLPTIPTHRGNSPSDYCVAMLRRGIAFFEAHQQPQLAKQFQSRLAKLESGQ
;
A
#
# COMPACT_ATOMS: atom_id res chain seq x y z
N MET A 1 -34.36 -15.63 15.48
CA MET A 1 -34.81 -16.02 16.85
C MET A 1 -36.32 -15.95 16.88
N ILE A 2 -37.00 -16.96 17.42
CA ILE A 2 -38.47 -17.02 17.50
C ILE A 2 -38.92 -16.51 18.87
N THR A 3 -39.75 -15.47 18.88
CA THR A 3 -40.31 -14.89 20.11
C THR A 3 -41.76 -15.33 20.27
N PHE A 4 -42.10 -15.87 21.44
CA PHE A 4 -43.44 -16.38 21.75
C PHE A 4 -43.71 -16.30 23.25
N ASP A 5 -44.97 -16.32 23.66
CA ASP A 5 -45.36 -16.23 25.07
C ASP A 5 -45.48 -17.60 25.72
N CYS A 6 -45.00 -17.72 26.96
CA CYS A 6 -45.23 -18.93 27.74
C CYS A 6 -46.68 -18.99 28.22
N GLU A 7 -47.44 -20.01 27.83
CA GLU A 7 -48.85 -20.19 28.27
C GLU A 7 -49.01 -20.26 29.80
N GLY A 8 -47.98 -20.73 30.53
CA GLY A 8 -48.05 -20.88 31.98
C GLY A 8 -47.72 -19.62 32.80
N CYS A 9 -46.95 -18.67 32.26
CA CYS A 9 -46.57 -17.45 33.00
C CYS A 9 -46.67 -16.16 32.19
N HIS A 10 -47.11 -16.25 30.95
CA HIS A 10 -47.29 -15.16 29.99
C HIS A 10 -46.06 -14.26 29.78
N LYS A 11 -44.87 -14.75 30.15
CA LYS A 11 -43.61 -14.06 29.84
C LYS A 11 -43.18 -14.40 28.42
N LYS A 12 -42.71 -13.38 27.70
CA LYS A 12 -42.04 -13.53 26.40
C LYS A 12 -40.78 -14.38 26.54
N LEU A 13 -40.72 -15.46 25.77
CA LEU A 13 -39.57 -16.33 25.61
C LEU A 13 -38.97 -16.13 24.22
N ASN A 14 -37.66 -16.32 24.15
CA ASN A 14 -36.92 -16.30 22.89
C ASN A 14 -36.23 -17.66 22.71
N ALA A 15 -36.52 -18.34 21.61
CA ALA A 15 -35.84 -19.58 21.25
C ALA A 15 -35.10 -19.43 19.91
N PRO A 16 -33.92 -20.06 19.75
CA PRO A 16 -33.26 -20.12 18.45
C PRO A 16 -34.10 -20.93 17.45
N GLU A 17 -34.04 -20.55 16.17
CA GLU A 17 -34.87 -21.11 15.09
C GLU A 17 -34.72 -22.62 14.92
N ARG A 18 -33.55 -23.19 15.27
CA ARG A 18 -33.32 -24.65 15.32
C ARG A 18 -34.28 -25.42 16.26
N LEU A 19 -34.96 -24.71 17.16
CA LEU A 19 -35.95 -25.27 18.08
C LEU A 19 -37.39 -25.07 17.61
N ALA A 20 -37.63 -24.47 16.43
CA ALA A 20 -38.97 -24.33 15.85
C ALA A 20 -39.71 -25.67 15.80
N GLY A 21 -40.97 -25.68 16.23
CA GLY A 21 -41.82 -26.89 16.32
C GLY A 21 -41.39 -27.89 17.40
N ARG A 22 -40.46 -27.56 18.29
CA ARG A 22 -40.00 -28.44 19.39
C ARG A 22 -40.48 -27.94 20.75
N ARG A 23 -40.69 -28.88 21.68
CA ARG A 23 -41.02 -28.56 23.08
C ARG A 23 -39.80 -28.30 23.94
N MET A 24 -39.88 -27.26 24.78
CA MET A 24 -38.91 -26.92 25.80
C MET A 24 -39.60 -26.56 27.11
N LYS A 25 -38.86 -26.47 28.22
CA LYS A 25 -39.40 -25.95 29.49
C LYS A 25 -39.16 -24.45 29.58
N CYS A 26 -40.19 -23.70 29.99
CA CYS A 26 -40.05 -22.28 30.28
C CYS A 26 -39.01 -22.06 31.38
N PRO A 27 -37.96 -21.27 31.17
CA PRO A 27 -36.93 -21.00 32.18
C PRO A 27 -37.46 -20.17 33.37
N GLY A 28 -38.59 -19.48 33.20
CA GLY A 28 -39.23 -18.70 34.26
C GLY A 28 -40.09 -19.54 35.22
N CYS A 29 -40.98 -20.38 34.70
CA CYS A 29 -41.97 -21.12 35.51
C CYS A 29 -41.91 -22.65 35.38
N GLY A 30 -41.04 -23.18 34.52
CA GLY A 30 -40.89 -24.62 34.29
C GLY A 30 -41.99 -25.27 33.44
N HIS A 31 -43.02 -24.52 33.03
CA HIS A 31 -44.11 -25.03 32.19
C HIS A 31 -43.60 -25.52 30.83
N PRO A 32 -44.04 -26.68 30.31
CA PRO A 32 -43.68 -27.12 28.97
C PRO A 32 -44.29 -26.17 27.93
N VAL A 33 -43.48 -25.65 27.02
CA VAL A 33 -43.92 -24.76 25.94
C VAL A 33 -43.41 -25.28 24.61
N GLU A 34 -44.23 -25.13 23.57
CA GLU A 34 -43.87 -25.50 22.20
C GLU A 34 -43.40 -24.24 21.47
N VAL A 35 -42.23 -24.30 20.83
CA VAL A 35 -41.72 -23.18 20.04
C VAL A 35 -42.49 -23.16 18.71
N PRO A 36 -43.06 -22.02 18.29
CA PRO A 36 -43.79 -21.91 17.03
C PRO A 36 -42.98 -22.41 15.83
N ALA A 37 -43.66 -23.01 14.85
CA ALA A 37 -43.05 -23.35 13.57
C ALA A 37 -42.80 -22.06 12.77
N LEU A 38 -41.79 -22.08 11.88
CA LEU A 38 -41.39 -20.90 11.11
C LEU A 38 -42.46 -20.43 10.11
N ASP A 39 -43.44 -21.29 9.79
CA ASP A 39 -44.49 -21.02 8.81
C ASP A 39 -45.70 -20.23 9.40
N ASP A 40 -45.74 -20.01 10.72
CA ASP A 40 -46.87 -19.36 11.42
C ASP A 40 -46.67 -17.86 11.72
N VAL A 41 -45.65 -17.20 11.16
CA VAL A 41 -45.38 -15.77 11.40
C VAL A 41 -45.24 -14.99 10.09
N VAL A 42 -46.30 -15.00 9.26
CA VAL A 42 -46.53 -13.96 8.26
C VAL A 42 -48.03 -13.73 8.11
N GLU A 43 -48.53 -12.68 8.75
CA GLU A 43 -49.63 -11.78 8.30
C GLU A 43 -50.27 -11.09 9.52
N GLU A 44 -49.85 -9.86 9.81
CA GLU A 44 -50.79 -8.79 10.13
C GLU A 44 -50.13 -7.43 9.86
N ALA A 45 -50.73 -6.71 8.93
CA ALA A 45 -50.21 -5.52 8.30
C ALA A 45 -50.47 -4.24 9.13
N ALA A 46 -49.66 -3.24 8.81
CA ALA A 46 -49.94 -1.81 8.77
C ALA A 46 -51.27 -1.30 9.38
N ASP A 47 -51.17 -0.39 10.36
CA ASP A 47 -51.74 0.95 10.23
C ASP A 47 -51.27 1.90 11.34
N GLY A 48 -50.91 3.13 10.93
CA GLY A 48 -51.01 4.40 11.66
C GLY A 48 -50.38 4.58 13.06
N ILE A 49 -49.52 5.60 13.21
CA ILE A 49 -49.78 6.81 14.04
C ILE A 49 -48.49 7.65 14.19
N VAL A 50 -48.55 8.83 13.58
CA VAL A 50 -48.09 10.17 14.02
C VAL A 50 -47.25 10.24 15.30
N LEU A 51 -46.01 10.76 15.19
CA LEU A 51 -45.19 11.21 16.32
C LEU A 51 -45.28 12.73 16.50
N THR A 52 -45.90 13.18 17.59
CA THR A 52 -45.84 14.57 18.08
C THR A 52 -44.88 14.70 19.27
N SER A 53 -43.85 15.53 19.10
CA SER A 53 -43.25 16.51 20.02
C SER A 53 -43.25 16.30 21.56
N THR A 54 -42.03 16.02 22.11
CA THR A 54 -41.25 16.74 23.19
C THR A 54 -41.85 17.01 24.61
N PRO A 55 -41.07 17.47 25.62
CA PRO A 55 -39.90 16.91 26.33
C PRO A 55 -39.95 17.13 27.89
N GLU A 56 -38.80 17.02 28.59
CA GLU A 56 -38.43 17.52 29.95
C GLU A 56 -38.43 16.59 31.19
N LYS A 57 -37.22 16.39 31.78
CA LYS A 57 -36.68 17.03 33.01
C LYS A 57 -35.27 16.45 33.32
N ALA A 58 -34.17 17.22 33.31
CA ALA A 58 -33.65 18.17 34.32
C ALA A 58 -33.12 17.42 35.59
N VAL A 59 -31.95 17.61 36.21
CA VAL A 59 -31.00 18.72 36.51
C VAL A 59 -29.67 18.00 36.95
N ASP A 60 -28.41 18.45 36.82
CA ASP A 60 -27.80 19.64 37.45
C ASP A 60 -26.38 19.94 36.92
N LYS A 61 -26.02 21.23 36.90
CA LYS A 61 -24.71 21.80 36.62
C LYS A 61 -24.28 22.66 37.82
N SER A 62 -23.10 22.41 38.33
CA SER A 62 -22.20 23.41 38.93
C SER A 62 -20.79 22.79 38.85
N SER A 63 -19.69 23.47 38.61
CA SER A 63 -19.29 24.87 38.42
C SER A 63 -17.80 24.79 38.09
N LEU A 64 -17.27 25.67 37.25
CA LEU A 64 -15.94 26.31 37.38
C LEU A 64 -15.63 27.10 36.10
N GLU A 65 -15.81 28.41 36.22
CA GLU A 65 -15.28 29.45 35.34
C GLU A 65 -13.76 29.50 35.45
N PHE A 66 -13.05 29.88 34.38
CA PHE A 66 -11.84 30.68 34.49
C PHE A 66 -11.69 31.61 33.27
N ASP A 67 -11.52 32.89 33.60
CA ASP A 67 -11.43 34.06 32.74
C ASP A 67 -10.15 34.17 31.90
N ALA A 68 -10.23 35.07 30.93
CA ALA A 68 -9.25 35.41 29.91
C ALA A 68 -8.08 36.32 30.36
N ALA A 69 -6.88 35.98 29.85
CA ALA A 69 -5.80 36.81 29.27
C ALA A 69 -5.12 37.95 30.10
N PRO A 70 -4.03 38.59 29.59
CA PRO A 70 -2.60 38.29 29.82
C PRO A 70 -1.86 39.43 30.59
N PRO A 71 -0.52 39.41 30.77
CA PRO A 71 0.34 40.15 29.82
C PRO A 71 1.79 39.64 29.61
N SER A 72 2.39 40.22 28.57
CA SER A 72 3.79 40.20 28.09
C SER A 72 4.88 40.44 29.15
N TYR A 73 6.10 39.93 28.92
CA TYR A 73 7.35 40.71 29.05
C TYR A 73 8.51 40.12 28.23
N THR A 74 9.28 41.05 27.67
CA THR A 74 10.45 40.98 26.81
C THR A 74 11.77 40.60 27.53
N THR A 75 12.75 40.00 26.84
CA THR A 75 14.09 40.57 26.50
C THR A 75 15.24 39.55 26.36
N ARG A 76 15.95 39.69 25.24
CA ARG A 76 17.42 39.72 25.00
C ARG A 76 18.40 38.64 25.54
N ARG A 77 19.19 38.19 24.56
CA ARG A 77 20.67 38.09 24.47
C ARG A 77 21.44 36.96 25.20
N ALA A 78 22.03 36.14 24.33
CA ALA A 78 23.48 35.98 24.10
C ALA A 78 24.33 35.09 25.01
N LYS A 79 24.87 34.04 24.35
CA LYS A 79 26.27 33.54 24.29
C LYS A 79 27.09 33.34 25.59
N LYS A 80 27.70 32.15 25.69
CA LYS A 80 29.15 31.84 25.85
C LYS A 80 29.30 30.30 25.96
N SER A 81 30.00 29.56 25.09
CA SER A 81 31.42 29.52 24.67
C SER A 81 32.42 29.05 25.73
N TRP A 82 33.10 27.93 25.48
CA TRP A 82 34.52 27.61 25.81
C TRP A 82 34.84 26.21 25.22
N GLN A 83 35.97 25.86 24.60
CA GLN A 83 37.39 26.14 24.84
C GLN A 83 38.23 25.98 23.54
N GLY A 84 39.42 26.59 23.52
CA GLY A 84 40.48 26.26 22.55
C GLY A 84 41.55 27.34 22.39
N THR A 85 42.49 27.39 23.34
CA THR A 85 43.58 28.37 23.52
C THR A 85 44.78 28.14 22.58
N ILE A 86 45.55 29.18 22.21
CA ILE A 86 47.01 29.29 22.41
C ILE A 86 47.48 30.74 22.13
N VAL A 87 48.54 31.10 22.84
CA VAL A 87 49.04 32.40 23.34
C VAL A 87 50.14 32.98 22.43
N VAL A 88 50.42 34.31 22.50
CA VAL A 88 51.76 34.94 22.74
C VAL A 88 51.83 36.43 22.31
N LEU A 89 51.78 37.30 23.35
CA LEU A 89 52.73 38.38 23.72
C LEU A 89 52.80 39.78 23.03
N VAL A 90 52.95 40.78 23.94
CA VAL A 90 53.68 42.08 23.87
C VAL A 90 52.97 43.25 23.18
N LEU A 91 52.99 44.52 23.63
CA LEU A 91 53.15 45.25 24.91
C LEU A 91 52.82 46.73 24.55
N PHE A 92 52.13 47.42 25.46
CA PHE A 92 52.30 48.84 25.86
C PHE A 92 51.93 50.03 24.93
N LEU A 93 50.84 50.69 25.35
CA LEU A 93 50.79 52.04 25.96
C LEU A 93 51.44 53.23 25.24
N GLY A 94 50.57 54.21 24.93
CA GLY A 94 50.50 55.41 25.78
C GLY A 94 50.56 56.76 25.06
N LEU A 95 49.77 57.71 25.52
CA LEU A 95 50.02 59.15 25.36
C LEU A 95 49.50 59.89 26.60
N ALA A 96 50.38 60.62 27.30
CA ALA A 96 50.38 62.08 27.27
C ALA A 96 51.49 62.70 28.16
N ALA A 97 51.99 63.84 27.67
CA ALA A 97 53.13 64.70 28.05
C ALA A 97 53.10 65.28 29.49
N ILE A 98 54.15 65.90 30.05
CA ILE A 98 54.83 67.17 29.65
C ILE A 98 56.21 67.32 30.34
N GLY A 99 57.19 67.92 29.63
CA GLY A 99 58.17 68.84 30.24
C GLY A 99 59.58 68.89 29.64
N GLY A 100 59.94 70.00 28.96
CA GLY A 100 61.32 70.53 28.96
C GLY A 100 62.11 70.57 27.63
N PHE A 101 62.29 71.80 27.11
CA PHE A 101 63.47 72.41 26.48
C PHE A 101 64.28 71.75 25.33
N ALA A 102 64.48 72.58 24.28
CA ALA A 102 65.67 72.76 23.42
C ALA A 102 65.72 72.17 21.98
N PHE A 103 66.27 73.03 21.10
CA PHE A 103 66.71 72.91 19.70
C PHE A 103 65.68 72.97 18.55
N TYR A 104 65.70 74.12 17.86
CA TYR A 104 65.06 74.39 16.58
C TYR A 104 65.80 73.62 15.46
N LYS A 105 65.16 72.60 14.89
CA LYS A 105 65.46 72.07 13.55
C LYS A 105 64.21 72.32 12.71
N MET A 106 64.31 73.09 11.63
CA MET A 106 63.22 73.24 10.66
C MET A 106 62.75 71.85 10.23
N ARG A 107 61.49 71.50 10.56
CA ARG A 107 60.77 70.39 9.93
C ARG A 107 60.26 70.89 8.59
N ALA A 108 60.61 70.20 7.51
CA ALA A 108 59.91 70.31 6.25
C ALA A 108 58.42 69.98 6.45
N ASN A 109 57.52 70.64 5.71
CA ASN A 109 56.11 70.24 5.64
C ASN A 109 56.05 68.78 5.18
N ASP A 110 55.46 67.89 5.97
CA ASP A 110 55.20 66.52 5.53
C ASP A 110 54.30 66.58 4.28
N PRO A 111 54.65 65.87 3.19
CA PRO A 111 53.81 65.83 1.99
C PRO A 111 52.42 65.27 2.35
N GLN A 112 51.35 65.86 1.82
CA GLN A 112 49.97 65.45 2.06
C GLN A 112 49.29 65.07 0.74
N LEU A 113 48.65 63.90 0.71
CA LEU A 113 47.80 63.48 -0.41
C LEU A 113 46.47 64.24 -0.41
N THR A 114 45.80 64.33 -1.54
CA THR A 114 44.42 64.86 -1.65
C THR A 114 43.56 63.92 -2.47
N LEU A 115 42.31 63.69 -2.09
CA LEU A 115 41.35 62.96 -2.91
C LEU A 115 40.31 63.93 -3.51
N PRO A 116 39.88 63.74 -4.78
CA PRO A 116 38.78 64.50 -5.34
C PRO A 116 37.48 64.17 -4.61
N LEU A 117 36.54 65.11 -4.57
CA LEU A 117 35.19 64.86 -4.07
C LEU A 117 34.49 63.84 -4.99
N VAL A 118 33.79 62.89 -4.39
CA VAL A 118 32.85 62.00 -5.08
C VAL A 118 31.45 62.46 -4.73
N ASN A 119 30.59 62.68 -5.74
CA ASN A 119 29.23 63.12 -5.50
C ASN A 119 28.39 61.96 -4.97
N SER A 120 27.43 62.25 -4.08
CA SER A 120 26.39 61.28 -3.75
C SER A 120 25.41 61.14 -4.92
N GLU A 121 25.01 59.91 -5.23
CA GLU A 121 24.09 59.61 -6.36
C GLU A 121 22.96 58.69 -5.92
N ILE A 122 21.86 58.72 -6.68
CA ILE A 122 20.74 57.78 -6.56
C ILE A 122 20.96 56.69 -7.60
N VAL A 123 20.96 55.44 -7.15
CA VAL A 123 21.22 54.24 -7.95
C VAL A 123 20.08 53.24 -7.73
N GLN A 124 19.98 52.22 -8.58
CA GLN A 124 19.07 51.11 -8.37
C GLN A 124 19.86 49.90 -7.88
N GLU A 125 19.24 49.04 -7.09
CA GLU A 125 19.84 47.76 -6.74
C GLU A 125 20.14 46.89 -7.96
N LEU A 126 21.04 45.92 -7.79
CA LEU A 126 21.55 45.00 -8.82
C LEU A 126 22.27 45.68 -10.00
N GLN A 127 22.34 47.01 -10.04
CA GLN A 127 23.09 47.77 -11.04
C GLN A 127 24.55 48.00 -10.58
N PRO A 128 25.55 47.64 -11.39
CA PRO A 128 26.95 47.83 -11.02
C PRO A 128 27.36 49.30 -11.13
N ILE A 129 28.00 49.80 -10.07
CA ILE A 129 28.59 51.14 -9.99
C ILE A 129 30.10 50.99 -9.98
N SER A 130 30.80 51.69 -10.86
CA SER A 130 32.26 51.68 -10.87
C SER A 130 32.85 53.02 -11.31
N PHE A 131 33.96 53.39 -10.69
CA PHE A 131 34.75 54.57 -11.05
C PHE A 131 36.18 54.43 -10.53
N THR A 132 37.11 55.25 -11.01
CA THR A 132 38.48 55.27 -10.51
C THR A 132 38.77 56.57 -9.79
N ILE A 133 39.26 56.49 -8.55
CA ILE A 133 39.69 57.65 -7.78
C ILE A 133 41.22 57.76 -7.78
N ALA A 134 41.72 58.95 -8.10
CA ALA A 134 43.15 59.23 -8.16
C ALA A 134 43.55 60.26 -7.10
N ALA A 135 44.44 59.90 -6.20
CA ALA A 135 44.99 60.83 -5.22
C ALA A 135 45.93 61.85 -5.88
N GLY A 136 45.66 63.12 -5.65
CA GLY A 136 46.57 64.22 -5.93
C GLY A 136 47.83 64.11 -5.08
N LYS A 137 48.99 64.16 -5.74
CA LYS A 137 50.31 64.08 -5.12
C LYS A 137 50.90 65.48 -4.92
N PRO A 138 51.50 65.80 -3.77
CA PRO A 138 52.16 67.09 -3.58
C PRO A 138 53.39 67.22 -4.48
N ALA A 139 53.70 68.44 -4.90
CA ALA A 139 54.78 68.71 -5.85
C ALA A 139 56.13 68.15 -5.34
N GLY A 140 56.77 67.32 -6.16
CA GLY A 140 58.06 66.69 -5.84
C GLY A 140 57.97 65.36 -5.07
N TRP A 141 56.78 64.89 -4.67
CA TRP A 141 56.61 63.56 -4.07
C TRP A 141 56.35 62.50 -5.15
N ASN A 142 57.15 61.43 -5.15
CA ASN A 142 57.12 60.35 -6.14
C ASN A 142 56.76 58.98 -5.54
N GLY A 143 56.29 58.94 -4.29
CA GLY A 143 55.89 57.70 -3.64
C GLY A 143 54.66 57.05 -4.29
N ARG A 144 54.45 55.78 -3.92
CA ARG A 144 53.28 54.99 -4.34
C ARG A 144 52.12 55.26 -3.40
N VAL A 145 50.92 55.36 -3.98
CA VAL A 145 49.67 55.56 -3.24
C VAL A 145 48.98 54.22 -3.14
N GLN A 146 48.47 53.90 -1.95
CA GLN A 146 47.62 52.77 -1.69
C GLN A 146 46.20 53.27 -1.32
N TYR A 147 45.17 52.62 -1.87
CA TYR A 147 43.77 52.93 -1.58
C TYR A 147 43.13 51.85 -0.70
N GLU A 148 42.26 52.26 0.20
CA GLU A 148 41.45 51.35 1.02
C GLU A 148 40.02 51.89 1.22
N LEU A 149 39.05 50.99 1.36
CA LEU A 149 37.70 51.32 1.81
C LEU A 149 37.67 51.26 3.35
N VAL A 150 37.60 52.41 4.00
CA VAL A 150 37.53 52.54 5.47
C VAL A 150 36.12 52.25 5.97
N THR A 151 35.11 52.68 5.23
CA THR A 151 33.71 52.38 5.49
C THR A 151 33.07 52.03 4.15
N ALA A 152 32.44 50.87 4.07
CA ALA A 152 31.69 50.44 2.90
C ALA A 152 30.70 49.33 3.28
N PRO A 153 29.55 49.24 2.60
CA PRO A 153 28.67 48.10 2.69
C PRO A 153 29.32 46.81 2.13
N PRO A 154 28.76 45.63 2.48
CA PRO A 154 29.13 44.37 1.84
C PRO A 154 29.04 44.45 0.31
N GLY A 155 29.99 43.81 -0.38
CA GLY A 155 30.06 43.75 -1.84
C GLY A 155 30.86 44.87 -2.51
N ALA A 156 31.18 45.95 -1.79
CA ALA A 156 31.99 47.03 -2.32
C ALA A 156 33.49 46.69 -2.30
N THR A 157 34.20 47.06 -3.36
CA THR A 157 35.63 46.77 -3.53
C THR A 157 36.37 48.00 -4.05
N ILE A 158 37.67 48.07 -3.73
CA ILE A 158 38.58 49.04 -4.34
C ILE A 158 39.92 48.37 -4.64
N ASP A 159 40.46 48.60 -5.84
CA ASP A 159 41.81 48.18 -6.17
C ASP A 159 42.82 49.04 -5.38
N PRO A 160 43.67 48.43 -4.52
CA PRO A 160 44.56 49.18 -3.65
C PRO A 160 45.67 49.92 -4.40
N ALA A 161 45.99 49.58 -5.65
CA ALA A 161 47.01 50.28 -6.44
C ALA A 161 46.40 51.24 -7.47
N ALA A 162 45.31 50.83 -8.12
CA ALA A 162 44.68 51.60 -9.18
C ALA A 162 43.61 52.59 -8.70
N GLY A 163 43.03 52.38 -7.51
CA GLY A 163 41.93 53.20 -6.99
C GLY A 163 40.60 52.94 -7.71
N SER A 164 40.48 51.81 -8.43
CA SER A 164 39.24 51.41 -9.11
C SER A 164 38.23 50.89 -8.09
N PHE A 165 37.19 51.67 -7.84
CA PHE A 165 36.05 51.32 -7.00
C PHE A 165 35.01 50.56 -7.82
N ALA A 166 34.43 49.51 -7.23
CA ALA A 166 33.29 48.79 -7.79
C ALA A 166 32.34 48.32 -6.68
N TRP A 167 31.05 48.53 -6.88
CA TRP A 167 30.00 48.04 -6.00
C TRP A 167 28.71 47.79 -6.79
N THR A 168 28.10 46.63 -6.57
CA THR A 168 26.75 46.30 -7.04
C THR A 168 25.90 46.11 -5.80
N PRO A 169 24.93 47.01 -5.50
CA PRO A 169 24.03 46.81 -4.38
C PRO A 169 23.26 45.50 -4.54
N SER A 170 23.16 44.69 -3.48
CA SER A 170 22.33 43.48 -3.49
C SER A 170 20.85 43.82 -3.26
N GLU A 171 19.98 42.83 -3.43
CA GLU A 171 18.53 42.94 -3.17
C GLU A 171 18.24 43.40 -1.72
N GLU A 172 19.00 42.89 -0.75
CA GLU A 172 18.83 43.32 0.65
C GLU A 172 19.30 44.77 0.90
N GLN A 173 19.85 45.41 -0.14
CA GLN A 173 20.36 46.76 -0.09
C GLN A 173 19.42 47.78 -0.76
N GLY A 174 18.30 47.36 -1.35
CA GLY A 174 17.18 48.21 -1.74
C GLY A 174 16.00 48.11 -0.76
N PRO A 175 15.23 49.21 -0.55
CA PRO A 175 15.65 50.60 -0.64
C PRO A 175 16.50 51.03 0.59
N GLY A 176 17.57 51.81 0.40
CA GLY A 176 18.42 52.25 1.51
C GLY A 176 19.54 53.25 1.17
N GLU A 177 20.12 53.90 2.18
CA GLU A 177 21.26 54.81 2.01
C GLU A 177 22.55 54.18 2.55
N TYR A 178 23.60 54.17 1.72
CA TYR A 178 24.89 53.54 2.04
C TYR A 178 26.02 54.54 1.98
N ASN A 179 26.77 54.62 3.09
CA ASN A 179 27.90 55.53 3.23
C ASN A 179 29.22 54.83 2.92
N PHE A 180 30.07 55.54 2.18
CA PHE A 180 31.39 55.09 1.78
C PHE A 180 32.44 56.06 2.30
N THR A 181 33.61 55.55 2.65
CA THR A 181 34.80 56.36 2.91
C THR A 181 36.03 55.68 2.31
N ILE A 182 36.66 56.35 1.35
CA ILE A 182 37.91 55.89 0.72
C ILE A 182 39.07 56.65 1.37
N ARG A 183 40.10 55.92 1.80
CA ARG A 183 41.37 56.50 2.24
C ARG A 183 42.47 56.21 1.22
N ALA A 184 43.27 57.21 0.93
CA ALA A 184 44.53 57.08 0.20
C ALA A 184 45.70 57.35 1.14
N SER A 185 46.63 56.41 1.22
CA SER A 185 47.85 56.49 2.04
C SER A 185 49.09 56.30 1.16
N SER A 186 50.24 56.79 1.61
CA SER A 186 51.52 56.42 1.00
C SER A 186 51.96 55.04 1.49
N GLU A 187 52.39 54.16 0.60
CA GLU A 187 52.83 52.78 0.92
C GLU A 187 53.96 52.75 1.97
N ASP A 188 54.85 53.76 1.94
CA ASP A 188 56.00 53.91 2.85
C ASP A 188 55.72 54.86 4.04
N ALA A 189 54.46 55.25 4.25
CA ALA A 189 54.03 56.25 5.24
C ALA A 189 54.74 57.61 5.13
N SER A 190 55.34 57.92 3.97
CA SER A 190 56.04 59.19 3.74
C SER A 190 55.14 60.41 3.56
N ALA A 191 53.84 60.21 3.28
CA ALA A 191 52.85 61.27 3.14
C ALA A 191 51.62 61.07 4.05
N LYS A 192 51.02 62.17 4.52
CA LYS A 192 49.79 62.12 5.32
C LYS A 192 48.63 61.60 4.46
N PRO A 193 47.81 60.67 4.98
CA PRO A 193 46.69 60.10 4.23
C PRO A 193 45.59 61.15 4.00
N ALA A 194 44.79 60.93 2.96
CA ALA A 194 43.58 61.67 2.67
C ALA A 194 42.37 60.76 2.69
N GLU A 195 41.22 61.28 3.09
CA GLU A 195 39.94 60.58 3.07
C GLU A 195 38.90 61.38 2.29
N VAL A 196 38.01 60.68 1.61
CA VAL A 196 36.78 61.24 1.04
C VAL A 196 35.61 60.35 1.42
N SER A 197 34.51 60.96 1.83
CA SER A 197 33.25 60.29 2.13
C SER A 197 32.16 60.72 1.16
N PHE A 198 31.30 59.77 0.78
CA PHE A 198 30.16 59.97 -0.12
C PHE A 198 29.08 58.92 0.20
N SER A 199 27.87 59.09 -0.33
CA SER A 199 26.76 58.15 -0.13
C SER A 199 26.05 57.79 -1.43
N PHE A 200 25.47 56.59 -1.47
CA PHE A 200 24.54 56.20 -2.53
C PHE A 200 23.17 55.90 -1.91
N GLU A 201 22.12 56.50 -2.46
CA GLU A 201 20.73 56.11 -2.19
C GLU A 201 20.35 55.02 -3.20
N VAL A 202 20.13 53.80 -2.70
CA VAL A 202 19.73 52.64 -3.49
C VAL A 202 18.20 52.57 -3.49
N LEU A 203 17.61 52.62 -4.68
CA LEU A 203 16.19 52.43 -4.90
C LEU A 203 15.89 50.95 -5.18
N GLU A 204 14.71 50.52 -4.73
CA GLU A 204 14.11 49.24 -5.08
C GLU A 204 13.93 49.12 -6.61
N LEU A 205 14.23 47.94 -7.15
CA LEU A 205 14.04 47.55 -8.53
C LEU A 205 13.25 46.23 -8.60
N ASN A 206 11.93 46.34 -8.76
CA ASN A 206 11.05 45.18 -8.89
C ASN A 206 11.48 44.29 -10.08
N GLN A 207 11.78 43.02 -9.82
CA GLN A 207 12.19 42.03 -10.81
C GLN A 207 11.01 41.21 -11.32
N LEU A 208 11.15 40.62 -12.51
CA LEU A 208 10.15 39.69 -13.01
C LEU A 208 10.08 38.44 -12.10
N PRO A 209 8.87 37.92 -11.81
CA PRO A 209 8.73 36.60 -11.24
C PRO A 209 9.42 35.53 -12.10
N LYS A 210 9.86 34.43 -11.49
CA LYS A 210 10.54 33.33 -12.18
C LYS A 210 9.75 32.05 -12.02
N ILE A 211 9.39 31.42 -13.13
CA ILE A 211 8.86 30.05 -13.15
C ILE A 211 10.06 29.10 -13.36
N ALA A 212 10.09 27.98 -12.64
CA ALA A 212 11.09 26.95 -12.86
C ALA A 212 11.01 26.42 -14.31
N PRO A 213 12.14 26.22 -15.01
CA PRO A 213 12.13 25.71 -16.38
C PRO A 213 11.38 24.37 -16.48
N LEU A 214 10.56 24.22 -17.53
CA LEU A 214 9.79 22.99 -17.77
C LEU A 214 10.46 22.19 -18.89
N GLU A 215 10.79 20.94 -18.60
CA GLU A 215 11.31 20.00 -19.60
C GLU A 215 10.18 19.49 -20.52
N ILE A 216 10.55 18.89 -21.66
CA ILE A 216 9.57 18.19 -22.51
C ILE A 216 8.98 17.04 -21.71
N LEU A 217 7.68 17.08 -21.50
CA LEU A 217 6.94 16.07 -20.75
C LEU A 217 6.42 15.02 -21.72
N THR A 218 6.54 13.75 -21.32
CA THR A 218 5.91 12.65 -22.05
C THR A 218 4.73 12.15 -21.23
N ALA A 219 3.54 12.20 -21.80
CA ALA A 219 2.33 11.63 -21.22
C ALA A 219 2.01 10.29 -21.89
N GLU A 220 1.47 9.36 -21.12
CA GLU A 220 0.94 8.10 -21.64
C GLU A 220 -0.58 8.22 -21.71
N SER A 221 -1.19 7.80 -22.82
CA SER A 221 -2.64 7.73 -22.90
C SER A 221 -3.21 6.85 -21.77
N GLU A 222 -4.39 7.23 -21.29
CA GLU A 222 -5.11 6.57 -20.20
C GLU A 222 -4.44 6.65 -18.81
N ARG A 223 -3.29 7.32 -18.69
CA ARG A 223 -2.59 7.56 -17.42
C ARG A 223 -2.58 9.06 -17.07
N PRO A 224 -2.79 9.42 -15.78
CA PRO A 224 -2.72 10.82 -15.38
C PRO A 224 -1.27 11.33 -15.45
N LEU A 225 -1.06 12.42 -16.18
CA LEU A 225 0.12 13.26 -16.09
C LEU A 225 -0.10 14.31 -15.00
N GLU A 226 0.78 14.31 -14.01
CA GLU A 226 0.73 15.22 -12.85
C GLU A 226 2.09 15.88 -12.65
N PHE A 227 2.12 17.20 -12.63
CA PHE A 227 3.32 17.97 -12.28
C PHE A 227 2.94 19.31 -11.65
N ARG A 228 3.90 19.92 -10.96
CA ARG A 228 3.69 21.19 -10.25
C ARG A 228 4.47 22.32 -10.92
N ILE A 229 3.81 23.45 -11.14
CA ILE A 229 4.44 24.71 -11.51
C ILE A 229 4.91 25.41 -10.25
N GLU A 230 6.21 25.63 -10.17
CA GLU A 230 6.83 26.40 -9.11
C GLU A 230 7.27 27.75 -9.65
N ALA A 231 6.82 28.81 -8.98
CA ALA A 231 7.25 30.18 -9.27
C ALA A 231 7.71 30.87 -7.99
N HIS A 232 8.72 31.72 -8.13
CA HIS A 232 9.26 32.52 -7.04
C HIS A 232 9.49 33.95 -7.49
N ASP A 233 9.32 34.86 -6.53
CA ASP A 233 9.61 36.28 -6.66
C ASP A 233 10.89 36.56 -5.85
N SER A 234 11.87 37.22 -6.47
CA SER A 234 13.17 37.46 -5.83
C SER A 234 13.23 38.76 -5.05
N ASP A 235 12.18 39.59 -5.10
CA ASP A 235 12.21 40.91 -4.49
C ASP A 235 12.05 40.85 -2.96
N ILE A 236 12.45 41.88 -2.23
CA ILE A 236 12.32 41.94 -0.76
C ILE A 236 11.49 43.15 -0.30
N PRO A 237 10.22 42.97 0.13
CA PRO A 237 9.53 41.70 0.34
C PRO A 237 8.96 41.10 -0.94
N ALA A 238 9.06 39.77 -1.05
CA ALA A 238 8.57 39.04 -2.22
C ALA A 238 7.08 39.30 -2.51
N ALA A 239 6.79 39.57 -3.79
CA ALA A 239 5.43 39.76 -4.26
C ALA A 239 4.61 38.46 -4.16
N LYS A 240 3.30 38.60 -3.89
CA LYS A 240 2.39 37.45 -3.90
C LYS A 240 2.05 37.09 -5.35
N LEU A 241 2.50 35.93 -5.81
CA LEU A 241 2.27 35.47 -7.17
C LEU A 241 0.90 34.80 -7.36
N VAL A 242 0.32 35.01 -8.53
CA VAL A 242 -0.88 34.32 -9.04
C VAL A 242 -0.48 33.48 -10.24
N LEU A 243 -0.71 32.18 -10.15
CA LEU A 243 -0.45 31.22 -11.21
C LEU A 243 -1.70 30.97 -12.05
N ARG A 244 -1.53 30.74 -13.35
CA ARG A 244 -2.61 30.30 -14.25
C ARG A 244 -2.06 29.60 -15.48
N ILE A 245 -2.92 28.87 -16.18
CA ILE A 245 -2.69 28.55 -17.59
C ILE A 245 -3.07 29.77 -18.42
N ALA A 246 -2.12 30.30 -19.17
CA ALA A 246 -2.34 31.40 -20.10
C ALA A 246 -2.98 30.94 -21.41
N ASP A 247 -2.54 29.81 -21.96
CA ASP A 247 -3.07 29.24 -23.20
C ASP A 247 -2.71 27.75 -23.35
N GLY A 248 -3.37 27.06 -24.29
CA GLY A 248 -2.94 25.75 -24.78
C GLY A 248 -3.29 24.55 -23.88
N ALA A 249 -4.15 24.74 -22.87
CA ALA A 249 -4.64 23.65 -22.02
C ALA A 249 -5.34 22.56 -22.86
N PRO A 250 -4.95 21.28 -22.75
CA PRO A 250 -5.70 20.19 -23.34
C PRO A 250 -7.12 20.09 -22.74
N PRO A 251 -8.11 19.59 -23.50
CA PRO A 251 -9.43 19.30 -22.95
C PRO A 251 -9.33 18.42 -21.70
N GLU A 252 -10.10 18.75 -20.67
CA GLU A 252 -10.15 18.05 -19.37
C GLU A 252 -8.88 18.19 -18.50
N ALA A 253 -7.86 18.92 -18.94
CA ALA A 253 -6.75 19.31 -18.08
C ALA A 253 -7.23 20.24 -16.96
N LYS A 254 -6.74 19.98 -15.74
CA LYS A 254 -7.04 20.76 -14.55
C LYS A 254 -5.77 21.43 -14.06
N PHE A 255 -5.89 22.69 -13.64
CA PHE A 255 -4.81 23.42 -12.99
C PHE A 255 -5.33 24.08 -11.73
N ASP A 256 -4.72 23.74 -10.60
CA ASP A 256 -4.97 24.42 -9.34
C ASP A 256 -4.00 25.60 -9.22
N ALA A 257 -4.54 26.81 -9.38
CA ALA A 257 -3.77 28.06 -9.30
C ALA A 257 -3.19 28.35 -7.90
N ALA A 258 -3.73 27.75 -6.83
CA ALA A 258 -3.25 27.96 -5.46
C ALA A 258 -2.07 27.05 -5.12
N THR A 259 -2.08 25.82 -5.62
CA THR A 259 -1.01 24.84 -5.38
C THR A 259 0.01 24.83 -6.52
N GLY A 260 -0.37 25.22 -7.73
CA GLY A 260 0.42 25.06 -8.95
C GLY A 260 0.31 23.67 -9.58
N GLU A 261 -0.59 22.80 -9.11
CA GLU A 261 -0.73 21.42 -9.62
C GLU A 261 -1.46 21.39 -10.97
N PHE A 262 -0.79 20.86 -11.99
CA PHE A 262 -1.38 20.51 -13.28
C PHE A 262 -1.68 19.01 -13.32
N ARG A 263 -2.90 18.64 -13.72
CA ARG A 263 -3.35 17.26 -13.88
C ARG A 263 -4.08 17.07 -15.20
N TRP A 264 -3.65 16.09 -16.00
CA TRP A 264 -4.32 15.75 -17.25
C TRP A 264 -4.18 14.27 -17.57
N THR A 265 -5.26 13.59 -17.93
CA THR A 265 -5.24 12.21 -18.42
C THR A 265 -5.50 12.22 -19.94
N PRO A 266 -4.48 12.00 -20.79
CA PRO A 266 -4.68 11.93 -22.23
C PRO A 266 -5.55 10.72 -22.61
N LYS A 267 -6.36 10.84 -23.66
CA LYS A 267 -7.15 9.75 -24.23
C LYS A 267 -6.36 9.00 -25.30
N PRO A 268 -6.75 7.76 -25.69
CA PRO A 268 -6.09 7.04 -26.78
C PRO A 268 -6.02 7.83 -28.10
N GLU A 269 -7.02 8.65 -28.40
CA GLU A 269 -7.03 9.56 -29.57
C GLU A 269 -5.99 10.69 -29.53
N HIS A 270 -5.31 10.87 -28.40
CA HIS A 270 -4.23 11.85 -28.23
C HIS A 270 -2.85 11.29 -28.59
N GLU A 271 -2.70 9.97 -28.75
CA GLU A 271 -1.42 9.32 -29.04
C GLU A 271 -0.74 9.86 -30.32
N GLY A 272 0.58 10.05 -30.24
CA GLY A 272 1.42 10.62 -31.30
C GLY A 272 1.30 12.13 -31.46
N ARG A 273 0.48 12.82 -30.64
CA ARG A 273 0.29 14.28 -30.70
C ARG A 273 1.14 15.01 -29.66
N GLU A 274 1.47 16.26 -29.97
CA GLU A 274 2.13 17.19 -29.05
C GLU A 274 1.13 18.28 -28.61
N PHE A 275 1.16 18.62 -27.33
CA PHE A 275 0.36 19.68 -26.72
C PHE A 275 1.30 20.73 -26.11
N THR A 276 1.10 21.99 -26.46
CA THR A 276 1.87 23.11 -25.92
C THR A 276 1.01 23.85 -24.91
N VAL A 277 1.40 23.84 -23.64
CA VAL A 277 0.67 24.52 -22.54
C VAL A 277 1.51 25.69 -22.05
N ILE A 278 0.94 26.89 -22.04
CA ILE A 278 1.62 28.10 -21.59
C ILE A 278 1.16 28.44 -20.17
N PHE A 279 2.06 28.40 -19.20
CA PHE A 279 1.82 28.81 -17.82
C PHE A 279 2.25 30.25 -17.62
N GLU A 280 1.55 31.00 -16.76
CA GLU A 280 1.92 32.37 -16.39
C GLU A 280 1.95 32.52 -14.87
N ALA A 281 2.97 33.23 -14.39
CA ALA A 281 3.06 33.75 -13.03
C ALA A 281 3.01 35.27 -13.09
N SER A 282 2.13 35.89 -12.32
CA SER A 282 1.93 37.34 -12.28
C SER A 282 1.80 37.86 -10.86
N GLU A 283 2.21 39.11 -10.63
CA GLU A 283 2.06 39.81 -9.34
C GLU A 283 0.65 40.39 -9.13
N GLY A 284 -0.31 40.03 -9.98
CA GLY A 284 -1.68 40.57 -9.98
C GLY A 284 -1.92 41.61 -11.09
N GLU A 285 -3.03 42.34 -10.97
CA GLU A 285 -3.52 43.23 -12.02
C GLU A 285 -2.58 44.43 -12.25
N GLY A 286 -1.90 44.47 -13.40
CA GLY A 286 -0.95 45.52 -13.77
C GLY A 286 0.48 45.33 -13.25
N GLY A 287 0.76 44.24 -12.53
CA GLY A 287 2.10 43.86 -12.07
C GLY A 287 2.93 43.14 -13.12
N LEU A 288 4.18 42.83 -12.78
CA LEU A 288 5.06 42.07 -13.66
C LEU A 288 4.58 40.63 -13.83
N LYS A 289 4.91 40.04 -14.98
CA LYS A 289 4.51 38.68 -15.33
C LYS A 289 5.55 37.97 -16.17
N THR A 290 5.65 36.67 -15.98
CA THR A 290 6.46 35.78 -16.80
C THR A 290 5.62 34.61 -17.29
N THR A 291 6.02 34.02 -18.42
CA THR A 291 5.37 32.84 -18.97
C THR A 291 6.39 31.76 -19.24
N GLU A 292 6.01 30.51 -19.00
CA GLU A 292 6.82 29.34 -19.33
C GLU A 292 5.99 28.32 -20.10
N VAL A 293 6.62 27.61 -21.04
CA VAL A 293 5.93 26.71 -21.98
C VAL A 293 6.26 25.26 -21.65
N ALA A 294 5.23 24.44 -21.43
CA ALA A 294 5.35 22.99 -21.36
C ALA A 294 5.01 22.38 -22.72
N HIS A 295 5.91 21.54 -23.23
CA HIS A 295 5.67 20.70 -24.38
C HIS A 295 5.34 19.29 -23.90
N ILE A 296 4.13 18.80 -24.17
CA ILE A 296 3.63 17.50 -23.72
C ILE A 296 3.43 16.60 -24.93
N HIS A 297 4.29 15.60 -25.10
CA HIS A 297 4.13 14.57 -26.12
C HIS A 297 3.32 13.40 -25.56
N VAL A 298 2.24 13.00 -26.23
CA VAL A 298 1.43 11.85 -25.81
C VAL A 298 1.85 10.63 -26.62
N ARG A 299 2.15 9.53 -25.93
CA ARG A 299 2.42 8.23 -26.53
C ARG A 299 1.45 7.17 -26.02
N ALA A 300 1.35 6.06 -26.74
CA ALA A 300 0.71 4.86 -26.22
C ALA A 300 1.43 4.39 -24.94
N PRO A 301 0.75 3.70 -24.00
CA PRO A 301 1.40 3.15 -22.84
C PRO A 301 2.45 2.13 -23.30
N LEU A 302 3.67 2.23 -22.78
CA LEU A 302 4.73 1.29 -23.15
C LEU A 302 4.29 -0.15 -22.86
N SER A 303 4.46 -1.04 -23.84
CA SER A 303 4.40 -2.48 -23.61
C SER A 303 5.41 -2.89 -22.54
N PRO A 304 5.21 -3.99 -21.79
CA PRO A 304 6.18 -4.47 -20.82
C PRO A 304 7.58 -4.63 -21.39
N THR A 305 7.68 -5.10 -22.64
CA THR A 305 8.95 -5.22 -23.37
C THR A 305 9.61 -3.86 -23.55
N GLU A 306 8.87 -2.84 -23.99
CA GLU A 306 9.42 -1.50 -24.14
C GLU A 306 9.78 -0.85 -22.79
N ARG A 307 8.99 -1.10 -21.73
CA ARG A 307 9.29 -0.63 -20.37
C ARG A 307 10.61 -1.15 -19.85
N ILE A 308 10.92 -2.43 -20.08
CA ILE A 308 12.20 -2.98 -19.61
C ILE A 308 13.38 -2.43 -20.42
N PHE A 309 13.21 -2.24 -21.73
CA PHE A 309 14.26 -1.64 -22.55
C PHE A 309 14.57 -0.20 -22.13
N ASP A 310 13.55 0.60 -21.80
CA ASP A 310 13.76 1.93 -21.26
C ASP A 310 14.44 1.90 -19.89
N GLN A 311 14.11 0.93 -19.02
CA GLN A 311 14.81 0.74 -17.75
C GLN A 311 16.29 0.35 -17.94
N TRP A 312 16.62 -0.46 -18.95
CA TRP A 312 18.01 -0.80 -19.28
C TRP A 312 18.78 0.43 -19.74
N ARG A 313 18.21 1.23 -20.65
CA ARG A 313 18.84 2.47 -21.12
C ARG A 313 19.01 3.51 -20.02
N ALA A 314 17.99 3.66 -19.15
CA ALA A 314 18.05 4.58 -18.02
C ALA A 314 19.10 4.18 -16.97
N ALA A 315 19.43 2.89 -16.88
CA ALA A 315 20.52 2.37 -16.05
C ALA A 315 21.91 2.57 -16.69
N GLY A 316 22.00 3.20 -17.88
CA GLY A 316 23.25 3.48 -18.57
C GLY A 316 23.67 2.42 -19.59
N SER A 317 22.85 1.38 -19.83
CA SER A 317 23.20 0.28 -20.72
C SER A 317 22.87 0.57 -22.18
N GLU A 318 23.73 0.10 -23.09
CA GLU A 318 23.50 0.21 -24.53
C GLU A 318 22.58 -0.93 -25.00
N VAL A 319 21.42 -0.59 -25.57
CA VAL A 319 20.43 -1.55 -26.06
C VAL A 319 20.24 -1.38 -27.56
N GLN A 320 20.71 -2.32 -28.38
CA GLN A 320 20.51 -2.33 -29.84
C GLN A 320 19.63 -3.51 -30.27
N PHE A 321 18.81 -3.29 -31.30
CA PHE A 321 17.88 -4.30 -31.81
C PHE A 321 18.51 -5.12 -32.93
N GLN A 322 18.24 -6.43 -32.92
CA GLN A 322 18.63 -7.33 -34.00
C GLN A 322 17.40 -8.09 -34.52
N GLU A 323 17.04 -7.88 -35.79
CA GLU A 323 15.94 -8.62 -36.43
C GLU A 323 16.37 -10.06 -36.73
N TYR A 324 15.99 -10.98 -35.85
CA TYR A 324 16.09 -12.42 -36.08
C TYR A 324 14.87 -13.15 -35.51
N GLY A 325 14.51 -14.29 -36.11
CA GLY A 325 13.57 -15.23 -35.49
C GLY A 325 14.19 -15.84 -34.22
N SER A 326 13.36 -16.10 -33.20
CA SER A 326 13.80 -16.70 -31.93
C SER A 326 14.77 -17.86 -32.17
N PRO A 327 16.00 -17.83 -31.60
CA PRO A 327 16.94 -18.95 -31.69
C PRO A 327 16.46 -20.17 -30.89
N LEU A 328 15.45 -19.99 -30.03
CA LEU A 328 14.91 -21.03 -29.16
C LEU A 328 13.59 -21.58 -29.74
N PRO A 329 13.33 -22.89 -29.62
CA PRO A 329 12.14 -23.56 -30.16
C PRO A 329 10.87 -23.30 -29.33
N ILE A 330 10.65 -22.05 -28.91
CA ILE A 330 9.51 -21.60 -28.11
C ILE A 330 8.52 -20.88 -29.05
N GLN A 331 7.26 -21.29 -29.06
CA GLN A 331 6.22 -20.60 -29.82
C GLN A 331 5.83 -19.29 -29.12
N GLY A 332 6.03 -18.13 -29.77
CA GLY A 332 5.66 -16.81 -29.25
C GLY A 332 6.37 -15.66 -29.95
N SER A 333 6.01 -14.42 -29.60
CA SER A 333 6.76 -13.22 -29.97
C SER A 333 8.02 -13.11 -29.11
N ALA A 334 9.18 -13.17 -29.75
CA ALA A 334 10.49 -13.01 -29.12
C ALA A 334 11.28 -11.92 -29.83
N GLN A 335 12.04 -11.14 -29.07
CA GLN A 335 12.93 -10.10 -29.58
C GLN A 335 14.35 -10.39 -29.10
N VAL A 336 15.32 -10.36 -30.01
CA VAL A 336 16.74 -10.46 -29.66
C VAL A 336 17.33 -9.05 -29.66
N VAL A 337 17.94 -8.68 -28.54
CA VAL A 337 18.59 -7.39 -28.35
C VAL A 337 20.02 -7.61 -27.87
N THR A 338 20.92 -6.69 -28.18
CA THR A 338 22.23 -6.64 -27.54
C THR A 338 22.16 -5.67 -26.38
N LEU A 339 22.43 -6.15 -25.17
CA LEU A 339 22.54 -5.36 -23.94
C LEU A 339 24.01 -5.28 -23.56
N ASN A 340 24.64 -4.11 -23.69
CA ASN A 340 26.09 -3.91 -23.49
C ASN A 340 26.93 -4.89 -24.34
N ASP A 341 26.69 -4.94 -25.65
CA ASP A 341 27.31 -5.85 -26.63
C ASP A 341 27.04 -7.36 -26.43
N GLU A 342 26.24 -7.75 -25.44
CA GLU A 342 25.89 -9.14 -25.16
C GLU A 342 24.46 -9.49 -25.64
N PRO A 343 24.26 -10.60 -26.36
CA PRO A 343 22.95 -10.96 -26.89
C PRO A 343 22.01 -11.48 -25.79
N VAL A 344 20.84 -10.86 -25.69
CA VAL A 344 19.77 -11.18 -24.75
C VAL A 344 18.46 -11.38 -25.52
N THR A 345 17.75 -12.49 -25.26
CA THR A 345 16.46 -12.77 -25.91
C THR A 345 15.31 -12.50 -24.94
N VAL A 346 14.33 -11.71 -25.35
CA VAL A 346 13.15 -11.35 -24.55
C VAL A 346 11.88 -11.91 -25.19
N PHE A 347 11.17 -12.76 -24.45
CA PHE A 347 9.87 -13.32 -24.80
C PHE A 347 8.77 -12.56 -24.06
N GLU A 348 7.73 -12.17 -24.78
CA GLU A 348 6.53 -11.57 -24.22
C GLU A 348 5.35 -12.53 -24.41
N PHE A 349 4.80 -13.02 -23.31
CA PHE A 349 3.64 -13.92 -23.32
C PHE A 349 2.33 -13.12 -23.17
N GLY A 350 1.23 -13.66 -23.70
CA GLY A 350 -0.11 -13.10 -23.52
C GLY A 350 -0.68 -13.36 -22.11
N ASP A 351 -1.74 -12.64 -21.73
CA ASP A 351 -2.33 -12.67 -20.38
C ASP A 351 -2.87 -14.06 -19.96
N ASP A 352 -3.17 -14.93 -20.91
CA ASP A 352 -3.64 -16.30 -20.67
C ASP A 352 -2.54 -17.28 -20.22
N VAL A 353 -1.26 -16.92 -20.40
CA VAL A 353 -0.12 -17.74 -19.96
C VAL A 353 0.32 -17.25 -18.58
N SER A 354 -0.17 -17.92 -17.53
CA SER A 354 0.24 -17.60 -16.16
C SER A 354 1.76 -17.73 -16.00
N ARG A 355 2.35 -17.00 -15.04
CA ARG A 355 3.80 -17.04 -14.77
C ARG A 355 4.33 -18.48 -14.62
N MET A 356 3.52 -19.33 -13.98
CA MET A 356 3.82 -20.74 -13.75
C MET A 356 3.85 -21.56 -15.05
N ALA A 357 2.98 -21.23 -16.02
CA ALA A 357 2.94 -21.93 -17.30
C ALA A 357 4.21 -21.70 -18.13
N ALA A 358 4.76 -20.48 -18.17
CA ALA A 358 6.00 -20.18 -18.87
C ALA A 358 7.21 -20.90 -18.25
N ALA A 359 7.30 -20.91 -16.91
CA ALA A 359 8.36 -21.63 -16.20
C ALA A 359 8.27 -23.16 -16.40
N VAL A 360 7.06 -23.72 -16.39
CA VAL A 360 6.82 -25.15 -16.67
C VAL A 360 7.15 -25.49 -18.12
N LEU A 361 6.79 -24.66 -19.09
CA LEU A 361 7.15 -24.84 -20.49
C LEU A 361 8.67 -24.85 -20.68
N ILE A 362 9.37 -23.92 -20.06
CA ILE A 362 10.83 -23.78 -20.21
C ILE A 362 11.57 -24.94 -19.53
N LYS A 363 11.17 -25.31 -18.30
CA LYS A 363 11.75 -26.46 -17.58
C LYS A 363 11.51 -27.80 -18.28
N LYS A 364 10.50 -27.90 -19.16
CA LYS A 364 10.27 -29.09 -19.99
C LYS A 364 11.21 -29.22 -21.19
N VAL A 365 11.84 -28.13 -21.62
CA VAL A 365 12.64 -28.09 -22.87
C VAL A 365 14.15 -27.95 -22.59
N ILE A 366 14.56 -27.57 -21.38
CA ILE A 366 15.97 -27.44 -20.98
C ILE A 366 16.41 -28.60 -20.07
N GLN A 367 17.68 -28.98 -20.14
CA GLN A 367 18.31 -29.95 -19.23
C GLN A 367 19.31 -29.25 -18.29
N PRO A 368 19.56 -29.78 -17.08
CA PRO A 368 20.62 -29.25 -16.21
C PRO A 368 21.98 -29.38 -16.89
N ALA A 369 22.83 -28.36 -16.78
CA ALA A 369 24.19 -28.43 -17.31
C ALA A 369 25.00 -29.50 -16.57
N GLY A 370 25.36 -30.59 -17.25
CA GLY A 370 26.22 -31.63 -16.70
C GLY A 370 27.69 -31.18 -16.62
N GLU A 371 28.47 -31.80 -15.74
CA GLU A 371 29.93 -31.58 -15.68
C GLU A 371 30.58 -31.87 -17.05
N GLY A 372 31.04 -30.82 -17.74
CA GLY A 372 31.71 -30.91 -19.04
C GLY A 372 30.93 -30.39 -20.25
N ALA A 373 29.78 -29.72 -20.06
CA ALA A 373 29.07 -29.07 -21.17
C ALA A 373 29.94 -28.00 -21.87
N THR A 374 30.10 -28.12 -23.18
CA THR A 374 30.81 -27.15 -24.04
C THR A 374 29.91 -26.04 -24.58
N GLU A 375 28.61 -26.09 -24.29
CA GLU A 375 27.62 -25.08 -24.68
C GLU A 375 27.38 -24.10 -23.53
N SER A 376 27.21 -22.82 -23.88
CA SER A 376 27.00 -21.75 -22.92
C SER A 376 25.71 -21.98 -22.13
N GLU A 377 25.80 -21.99 -20.80
CA GLU A 377 24.67 -22.18 -19.90
C GLU A 377 23.64 -21.05 -20.10
N LEU A 378 22.40 -21.41 -20.40
CA LEU A 378 21.32 -20.45 -20.54
C LEU A 378 20.72 -20.13 -19.18
N ARG A 379 20.49 -18.85 -18.93
CA ARG A 379 19.86 -18.32 -17.72
C ARG A 379 18.54 -17.67 -18.08
N PHE A 380 17.47 -18.14 -17.45
CA PHE A 380 16.11 -17.71 -17.70
C PHE A 380 15.62 -16.85 -16.54
N PHE A 381 15.27 -15.61 -16.85
CA PHE A 381 14.79 -14.60 -15.93
C PHE A 381 13.31 -14.31 -16.22
N GLN A 382 12.50 -14.00 -15.21
CA GLN A 382 11.08 -13.78 -15.42
C GLN A 382 10.54 -12.63 -14.57
N ARG A 383 9.76 -11.76 -15.19
CA ARG A 383 9.03 -10.69 -14.51
C ARG A 383 7.74 -10.39 -15.28
N GLU A 384 6.61 -10.37 -14.57
CA GLU A 384 5.29 -10.18 -15.19
C GLU A 384 5.04 -11.22 -16.29
N ARG A 385 4.82 -10.77 -17.53
CA ARG A 385 4.60 -11.59 -18.73
C ARG A 385 5.84 -11.70 -19.62
N LEU A 386 7.00 -11.28 -19.10
CA LEU A 386 8.28 -11.35 -19.81
C LEU A 386 9.13 -12.51 -19.30
N VAL A 387 9.75 -13.22 -20.24
CA VAL A 387 10.90 -14.10 -19.95
C VAL A 387 12.10 -13.60 -20.71
N VAL A 388 13.21 -13.40 -20.01
CA VAL A 388 14.49 -13.00 -20.59
C VAL A 388 15.46 -14.19 -20.53
N VAL A 389 16.12 -14.47 -21.64
CA VAL A 389 17.11 -15.55 -21.77
C VAL A 389 18.46 -14.96 -22.09
N TYR A 390 19.45 -15.31 -21.29
CA TYR A 390 20.83 -14.85 -21.47
C TYR A 390 21.79 -16.02 -21.40
N ALA A 391 22.70 -16.09 -22.39
CA ALA A 391 23.67 -17.18 -22.57
C ALA A 391 25.10 -16.77 -22.21
N GLY A 392 25.34 -15.50 -21.88
CA GLY A 392 26.66 -14.98 -21.56
C GLY A 392 26.94 -14.98 -20.06
N ASP A 393 28.20 -14.71 -19.69
CA ASP A 393 28.67 -14.69 -18.30
C ASP A 393 29.10 -13.28 -17.85
N ASP A 394 28.85 -12.24 -18.67
CA ASP A 394 29.21 -10.87 -18.31
C ASP A 394 28.53 -10.45 -17.00
N ALA A 395 29.34 -10.04 -16.02
CA ALA A 395 28.90 -9.76 -14.66
C ALA A 395 28.03 -8.50 -14.55
N GLU A 396 28.23 -7.53 -15.45
CA GLU A 396 27.44 -6.30 -15.48
C GLU A 396 26.04 -6.59 -16.03
N VAL A 397 25.97 -7.34 -17.13
CA VAL A 397 24.70 -7.81 -17.71
C VAL A 397 23.96 -8.73 -16.74
N LEU A 398 24.65 -9.69 -16.11
CA LEU A 398 24.04 -10.56 -15.09
C LEU A 398 23.55 -9.77 -13.88
N GLY A 399 24.34 -8.83 -13.38
CA GLY A 399 23.96 -7.98 -12.25
C GLY A 399 22.72 -7.15 -12.58
N GLN A 400 22.65 -6.62 -13.79
CA GLN A 400 21.51 -5.84 -14.26
C GLN A 400 20.25 -6.68 -14.44
N LEU A 401 20.35 -7.83 -15.13
CA LEU A 401 19.24 -8.77 -15.29
C LEU A 401 18.76 -9.29 -13.94
N THR A 402 19.67 -9.62 -13.03
CA THR A 402 19.34 -10.10 -11.68
C THR A 402 18.65 -9.02 -10.84
N THR A 403 19.10 -7.77 -10.94
CA THR A 403 18.47 -6.65 -10.21
C THR A 403 17.06 -6.40 -10.72
N GLN A 404 16.82 -6.50 -12.02
CA GLN A 404 15.54 -6.16 -12.62
C GLN A 404 14.54 -7.32 -12.68
N PHE A 405 15.01 -8.56 -12.81
CA PHE A 405 14.18 -9.75 -12.96
C PHE A 405 14.35 -10.77 -11.82
N GLN A 406 15.13 -10.44 -10.78
CA GLN A 406 15.56 -11.37 -9.73
C GLN A 406 16.53 -12.43 -10.25
N ALA A 407 16.98 -13.35 -9.39
CA ALA A 407 17.81 -14.47 -9.81
C ALA A 407 17.10 -15.30 -10.90
N PRO A 408 17.84 -15.90 -11.85
CA PRO A 408 17.23 -16.69 -12.91
C PRO A 408 16.38 -17.82 -12.29
N PHE A 409 15.13 -17.94 -12.72
CA PHE A 409 14.19 -18.96 -12.21
C PHE A 409 14.52 -20.37 -12.75
N ALA A 410 15.33 -20.43 -13.80
CA ALA A 410 15.87 -21.66 -14.35
C ALA A 410 17.22 -21.40 -15.02
N THR A 411 18.12 -22.39 -14.95
CA THR A 411 19.33 -22.46 -15.78
C THR A 411 19.40 -23.81 -16.46
N GLY A 412 20.04 -23.89 -17.62
CA GLY A 412 20.21 -25.16 -18.32
C GLY A 412 20.76 -25.01 -19.74
N VAL A 413 20.86 -26.13 -20.43
CA VAL A 413 21.24 -26.22 -21.84
C VAL A 413 20.08 -26.82 -22.65
N PHE A 414 19.96 -26.47 -23.93
CA PHE A 414 19.04 -27.19 -24.80
C PHE A 414 19.61 -28.59 -25.10
N PRO A 415 18.77 -29.64 -25.15
CA PRO A 415 19.23 -30.95 -25.56
C PRO A 415 19.79 -30.86 -26.98
N ALA A 416 21.02 -31.35 -27.19
CA ALA A 416 21.61 -31.46 -28.51
C ALA A 416 20.64 -32.20 -29.42
N LYS A 417 20.39 -31.65 -30.61
CA LYS A 417 19.43 -32.18 -31.58
C LYS A 417 19.79 -33.64 -31.90
N GLU A 418 19.02 -34.60 -31.39
CA GLU A 418 19.22 -36.02 -31.70
C GLU A 418 19.02 -36.24 -33.22
N PRO A 419 19.89 -37.04 -33.89
CA PRO A 419 19.65 -37.43 -35.28
C PRO A 419 18.39 -38.31 -35.35
N GLU A 420 17.54 -38.08 -36.36
CA GLU A 420 16.29 -38.84 -36.57
C GLU A 420 16.52 -40.38 -36.54
N PRO A 421 15.62 -41.15 -35.89
CA PRO A 421 15.81 -42.58 -35.71
C PRO A 421 15.48 -43.38 -36.98
N GLN A 422 16.37 -44.31 -37.34
CA GLN A 422 16.08 -45.43 -38.25
C GLN A 422 15.31 -46.54 -37.49
N PRO A 423 14.46 -47.33 -38.18
CA PRO A 423 13.62 -48.30 -37.52
C PRO A 423 14.38 -49.60 -37.19
N ASP A 424 13.92 -50.21 -36.09
CA ASP A 424 14.15 -51.57 -35.61
C ASP A 424 15.52 -51.89 -35.01
N THR A 425 15.55 -51.95 -33.68
CA THR A 425 15.79 -53.20 -32.92
C THR A 425 15.62 -52.93 -31.41
N LYS A 426 14.71 -53.65 -30.75
CA LYS A 426 14.79 -53.86 -29.29
C LYS A 426 16.02 -54.74 -29.02
N PRO A 427 16.89 -54.43 -28.05
CA PRO A 427 16.61 -54.95 -26.70
C PRO A 427 17.11 -54.09 -25.51
N SER A 428 16.60 -54.50 -24.34
CA SER A 428 17.09 -54.33 -22.97
C SER A 428 17.16 -52.92 -22.38
N THR A 429 16.10 -52.58 -21.64
CA THR A 429 16.08 -51.60 -20.56
C THR A 429 16.84 -52.12 -19.34
N GLU A 430 17.96 -51.50 -19.01
CA GLU A 430 18.48 -51.37 -17.64
C GLU A 430 18.97 -49.91 -17.48
N ASP A 431 18.40 -49.24 -16.46
CA ASP A 431 18.80 -48.00 -15.77
C ASP A 431 19.11 -46.74 -16.62
N THR A 432 18.59 -45.54 -16.33
CA THR A 432 18.41 -44.88 -15.02
C THR A 432 17.47 -43.67 -15.21
N GLN A 433 16.34 -43.59 -14.50
CA GLN A 433 15.46 -42.40 -14.50
C GLN A 433 15.96 -41.36 -13.48
N PRO A 434 15.87 -40.05 -13.75
CA PRO A 434 16.18 -39.02 -12.76
C PRO A 434 15.21 -39.10 -11.57
N ALA A 435 15.74 -38.96 -10.35
CA ALA A 435 15.00 -39.18 -9.10
C ALA A 435 13.72 -38.33 -8.95
N GLY A 436 13.64 -37.16 -9.59
CA GLY A 436 12.47 -36.28 -9.57
C GLY A 436 11.22 -36.88 -10.24
N ASP A 437 11.39 -37.52 -11.39
CA ASP A 437 10.28 -38.18 -12.10
C ASP A 437 9.78 -39.40 -11.34
N THR A 438 10.69 -40.14 -10.69
CA THR A 438 10.33 -41.31 -9.89
C THR A 438 9.53 -40.93 -8.64
N ALA A 439 9.91 -39.86 -7.94
CA ALA A 439 9.22 -39.42 -6.71
C ALA A 439 7.81 -38.89 -6.99
N GLN A 440 7.63 -38.12 -8.08
CA GLN A 440 6.32 -37.65 -8.52
C GLN A 440 5.43 -38.84 -8.93
N THR A 441 5.98 -39.79 -9.70
CA THR A 441 5.24 -40.99 -10.11
C THR A 441 4.74 -41.78 -8.91
N GLU A 442 5.58 -41.96 -7.88
CA GLU A 442 5.21 -42.68 -6.66
C GLU A 442 4.11 -41.96 -5.84
N LEU A 443 4.16 -40.62 -5.78
CA LEU A 443 3.09 -39.82 -5.19
C LEU A 443 1.78 -40.03 -5.97
N ASP A 444 1.85 -39.88 -7.29
CA ASP A 444 0.70 -39.98 -8.17
C ASP A 444 0.06 -41.36 -8.07
N ASP A 445 0.85 -42.44 -8.05
CA ASP A 445 0.37 -43.81 -7.88
C ASP A 445 -0.34 -44.02 -6.54
N ARG A 446 0.22 -43.53 -5.43
CA ARG A 446 -0.40 -43.66 -4.10
C ARG A 446 -1.70 -42.86 -3.99
N VAL A 447 -1.71 -41.63 -4.51
CA VAL A 447 -2.91 -40.78 -4.51
C VAL A 447 -3.98 -41.36 -5.42
N TYR A 448 -3.59 -41.87 -6.59
CA TYR A 448 -4.49 -42.49 -7.55
C TYR A 448 -5.09 -43.79 -7.01
N GLN A 449 -4.31 -44.62 -6.30
CA GLN A 449 -4.83 -45.81 -5.63
C GLN A 449 -5.91 -45.47 -4.60
N LEU A 450 -5.69 -44.43 -3.78
CA LEU A 450 -6.72 -43.94 -2.84
C LEU A 450 -7.97 -43.45 -3.58
N PHE A 451 -7.82 -42.85 -4.76
CA PHE A 451 -8.93 -42.44 -5.60
C PHE A 451 -9.72 -43.65 -6.14
N GLU A 452 -9.05 -44.65 -6.73
CA GLU A 452 -9.67 -45.87 -7.26
C GLU A 452 -10.42 -46.65 -6.18
N ASP A 453 -9.85 -46.72 -4.97
CA ASP A 453 -10.48 -47.40 -3.83
C ASP A 453 -11.65 -46.60 -3.23
N ASN A 454 -11.97 -45.40 -3.74
CA ASN A 454 -12.94 -44.45 -3.18
C ASN A 454 -12.62 -44.03 -1.74
N LEU A 455 -11.33 -44.01 -1.38
CA LEU A 455 -10.82 -43.71 -0.05
C LEU A 455 -10.24 -42.29 0.07
N LEU A 456 -9.94 -41.63 -1.05
CA LEU A 456 -9.24 -40.33 -1.10
C LEU A 456 -9.94 -39.22 -0.28
N LEU A 457 -11.27 -39.19 -0.30
CA LEU A 457 -12.10 -38.19 0.40
C LEU A 457 -12.65 -38.69 1.75
N VAL A 458 -12.22 -39.87 2.21
CA VAL A 458 -12.62 -40.40 3.52
C VAL A 458 -11.76 -39.74 4.61
N PRO A 459 -12.34 -39.04 5.60
CA PRO A 459 -11.56 -38.31 6.62
C PRO A 459 -10.52 -39.15 7.37
N LYS A 460 -10.85 -40.43 7.62
CA LYS A 460 -9.94 -41.38 8.30
C LYS A 460 -8.68 -41.73 7.49
N ARG A 461 -8.67 -41.45 6.20
CA ARG A 461 -7.56 -41.75 5.27
C ARG A 461 -6.65 -40.55 5.02
N TYR A 462 -6.96 -39.38 5.58
CA TYR A 462 -6.07 -38.22 5.55
C TYR A 462 -4.63 -38.52 6.00
N PRO A 463 -4.36 -39.34 7.05
CA PRO A 463 -3.00 -39.68 7.43
C PRO A 463 -2.17 -40.33 6.31
N GLU A 464 -2.77 -41.23 5.53
CA GLU A 464 -2.11 -41.90 4.40
C GLU A 464 -1.82 -40.93 3.25
N LEU A 465 -2.77 -40.01 2.96
CA LEU A 465 -2.57 -38.96 1.97
C LEU A 465 -1.45 -37.99 2.39
N ARG A 466 -1.47 -37.56 3.65
CA ARG A 466 -0.44 -36.65 4.19
C ARG A 466 0.94 -37.30 4.19
N GLU A 467 1.02 -38.59 4.52
CA GLU A 467 2.25 -39.37 4.43
C GLU A 467 2.79 -39.41 3.00
N ALA A 468 1.93 -39.67 1.99
CA ALA A 468 2.34 -39.68 0.59
C ALA A 468 2.98 -38.36 0.15
N TYR A 469 2.36 -37.22 0.49
CA TYR A 469 2.91 -35.90 0.19
C TYR A 469 4.20 -35.59 0.98
N ALA A 470 4.30 -36.04 2.23
CA ALA A 470 5.51 -35.86 3.02
C ALA A 470 6.68 -36.70 2.47
N ASP A 471 6.42 -37.92 2.00
CA ASP A 471 7.43 -38.76 1.35
C ASP A 471 7.88 -38.18 0.01
N TYR A 472 6.93 -37.64 -0.77
CA TYR A 472 7.24 -36.89 -1.98
C TYR A 472 8.14 -35.69 -1.69
N PHE A 473 7.81 -34.88 -0.68
CA PHE A 473 8.64 -33.75 -0.28
C PHE A 473 10.04 -34.22 0.15
N ALA A 474 10.12 -35.26 0.98
CA ALA A 474 11.39 -35.81 1.44
C ALA A 474 12.30 -36.26 0.29
N LYS A 475 11.72 -36.87 -0.76
CA LYS A 475 12.44 -37.35 -1.94
C LYS A 475 12.80 -36.20 -2.90
N SER A 476 11.83 -35.34 -3.21
CA SER A 476 12.01 -34.22 -4.15
C SER A 476 12.93 -33.13 -3.62
N GLN A 477 13.02 -32.98 -2.29
CA GLN A 477 13.89 -32.00 -1.61
C GLN A 477 15.09 -32.65 -0.91
N ALA A 478 15.48 -33.88 -1.27
CA ALA A 478 16.50 -34.63 -0.54
C ALA A 478 17.84 -33.88 -0.42
N ALA A 479 18.31 -33.27 -1.52
CA ALA A 479 19.54 -32.47 -1.51
C ALA A 479 19.41 -31.22 -0.62
N THR A 480 18.28 -30.52 -0.71
CA THR A 480 17.98 -29.34 0.11
C THR A 480 17.87 -29.69 1.60
N ILE A 481 17.25 -30.81 1.94
CA ILE A 481 17.14 -31.33 3.32
C ILE A 481 18.54 -31.65 3.86
N GLN A 482 19.38 -32.28 3.04
CA GLN A 482 20.77 -32.57 3.42
C GLN A 482 21.57 -31.29 3.65
N ALA A 483 21.45 -30.29 2.76
CA ALA A 483 22.08 -28.99 2.92
C ALA A 483 21.60 -28.27 4.19
N ALA A 484 20.28 -28.24 4.41
CA ALA A 484 19.66 -27.55 5.54
C ALA A 484 20.10 -28.11 6.91
N PHE A 485 20.21 -29.43 7.03
CA PHE A 485 20.60 -30.05 8.30
C PHE A 485 22.11 -30.19 8.48
N GLY A 486 22.89 -30.09 7.39
CA GLY A 486 24.35 -30.16 7.40
C GLY A 486 24.87 -31.39 8.17
N ASP A 487 25.80 -31.17 9.10
CA ASP A 487 26.42 -32.23 9.92
C ASP A 487 25.41 -33.01 10.77
N GLN A 488 24.24 -32.42 11.07
CA GLN A 488 23.19 -33.05 11.87
C GLN A 488 22.18 -33.84 11.03
N HIS A 489 22.36 -33.93 9.70
CA HIS A 489 21.39 -34.56 8.80
C HIS A 489 20.96 -35.96 9.24
N ALA A 490 21.90 -36.84 9.58
CA ALA A 490 21.57 -38.21 9.99
C ALA A 490 20.75 -38.26 11.30
N GLU A 491 21.12 -37.46 12.30
CA GLU A 491 20.41 -37.40 13.59
C GLU A 491 19.02 -36.78 13.42
N MET A 492 18.93 -35.68 12.67
CA MET A 492 17.68 -34.98 12.46
C MET A 492 16.68 -35.82 11.66
N THR A 493 17.14 -36.46 10.58
CA THR A 493 16.30 -37.35 9.78
C THR A 493 15.79 -38.52 10.60
N ALA A 494 16.67 -39.17 11.39
CA ALA A 494 16.25 -40.25 12.29
C ALA A 494 15.21 -39.79 13.32
N TRP A 495 15.40 -38.61 13.92
CA TRP A 495 14.43 -38.06 14.87
C TRP A 495 13.09 -37.71 14.20
N LEU A 496 13.10 -37.14 13.00
CA LEU A 496 11.89 -36.85 12.23
C LEU A 496 11.14 -38.14 11.85
N ASP A 497 11.85 -39.22 11.54
CA ASP A 497 11.25 -40.54 11.29
C ASP A 497 10.59 -41.12 12.55
N GLU A 498 11.22 -40.99 13.72
CA GLU A 498 10.61 -41.33 15.01
C GLU A 498 9.39 -40.45 15.32
N GLN A 499 9.42 -39.19 14.91
CA GLN A 499 8.34 -38.22 15.07
C GLN A 499 7.51 -38.05 13.79
N ALA A 500 7.10 -39.16 13.16
CA ALA A 500 6.45 -39.19 11.85
C ALA A 500 5.32 -38.15 11.68
N LYS A 501 4.50 -37.91 12.70
CA LYS A 501 3.41 -36.91 12.63
C LYS A 501 3.92 -35.47 12.53
N ILE A 502 5.03 -35.15 13.21
CA ILE A 502 5.69 -33.83 13.14
C ILE A 502 6.36 -33.68 11.78
N LYS A 503 7.12 -34.68 11.32
CA LYS A 503 7.72 -34.71 9.99
C LYS A 503 6.69 -34.44 8.89
N GLN A 504 5.60 -35.20 8.90
CA GLN A 504 4.53 -35.06 7.92
C GLN A 504 3.89 -33.67 7.96
N LEU A 505 3.67 -33.09 9.15
CA LEU A 505 3.11 -31.74 9.27
C LEU A 505 4.09 -30.65 8.80
N LEU A 506 5.37 -30.76 9.15
CA LEU A 506 6.41 -29.82 8.71
C LEU A 506 6.55 -29.83 7.18
N TYR A 507 6.71 -31.00 6.59
CA TYR A 507 6.96 -31.14 5.14
C TYR A 507 5.74 -30.75 4.30
N THR A 508 4.52 -30.89 4.83
CA THR A 508 3.31 -30.43 4.14
C THR A 508 2.95 -28.97 4.43
N ALA A 509 3.54 -28.36 5.45
CA ALA A 509 3.38 -26.93 5.74
C ALA A 509 4.31 -26.06 4.88
N ILE A 510 5.54 -26.51 4.62
CA ILE A 510 6.49 -25.83 3.74
C ILE A 510 5.97 -25.89 2.30
N ASN A 511 5.83 -24.73 1.68
CA ASN A 511 5.45 -24.58 0.29
C ASN A 511 6.66 -24.17 -0.57
N PRO A 512 7.28 -25.09 -1.35
CA PRO A 512 8.46 -24.76 -2.16
C PRO A 512 8.28 -23.64 -3.19
N GLU A 513 7.04 -23.25 -3.52
CA GLU A 513 6.76 -22.13 -4.43
C GLU A 513 6.89 -20.75 -3.75
N THR A 514 6.70 -20.68 -2.43
CA THR A 514 6.69 -19.41 -1.68
C THR A 514 7.75 -19.36 -0.59
N ASP A 515 8.10 -20.51 -0.03
CA ASP A 515 8.94 -20.65 1.15
C ASP A 515 10.37 -20.99 0.74
N ASN A 516 11.35 -20.46 1.47
CA ASN A 516 12.73 -20.92 1.38
C ASN A 516 12.87 -22.23 2.16
N VAL A 517 12.77 -23.34 1.42
CA VAL A 517 12.80 -24.70 1.96
C VAL A 517 14.01 -24.94 2.86
N GLU A 518 15.20 -24.55 2.41
CA GLU A 518 16.44 -24.77 3.16
C GLU A 518 16.40 -24.01 4.49
N ARG A 519 16.06 -22.72 4.45
CA ARG A 519 16.06 -21.87 5.64
C ARG A 519 14.96 -22.26 6.64
N ALA A 520 13.77 -22.64 6.17
CA ALA A 520 12.70 -23.15 7.02
C ALA A 520 13.15 -24.40 7.80
N LEU A 521 13.81 -25.34 7.11
CA LEU A 521 14.32 -26.57 7.71
C LEU A 521 15.49 -26.31 8.68
N GLN A 522 16.42 -25.40 8.33
CA GLN A 522 17.49 -24.95 9.22
C GLN A 522 16.93 -24.37 10.53
N LEU A 523 15.94 -23.47 10.43
CA LEU A 523 15.30 -22.88 11.60
C LEU A 523 14.59 -23.93 12.47
N PHE A 524 13.87 -24.86 11.85
CA PHE A 524 13.24 -25.94 12.59
C PHE A 524 14.29 -26.80 13.33
N ALA A 525 15.43 -27.05 12.68
CA ALA A 525 16.53 -27.79 13.28
C ALA A 525 17.19 -27.06 14.45
N GLU A 526 17.44 -25.77 14.29
CA GLU A 526 17.93 -24.90 15.36
C GLU A 526 16.99 -24.92 16.58
N LEU A 527 15.67 -24.84 16.35
CA LEU A 527 14.68 -24.92 17.43
C LEU A 527 14.69 -26.28 18.13
N LYS A 528 14.77 -27.40 17.39
CA LYS A 528 14.89 -28.73 18.01
C LYS A 528 16.16 -28.85 18.85
N GLN A 529 17.28 -28.33 18.35
CA GLN A 529 18.57 -28.40 19.06
C GLN A 529 18.53 -27.62 20.37
N GLN A 530 17.96 -26.41 20.35
CA GLN A 530 17.88 -25.56 21.55
C GLN A 530 16.77 -25.97 22.52
N PHE A 531 15.69 -26.59 22.04
CA PHE A 531 14.51 -26.93 22.82
C PHE A 531 14.04 -28.40 22.62
N PRO A 532 14.90 -29.40 22.88
CA PRO A 532 14.64 -30.79 22.51
C PRO A 532 13.41 -31.40 23.20
N GLU A 533 13.06 -30.95 24.41
CA GLU A 533 11.87 -31.42 25.12
C GLU A 533 10.61 -30.65 24.70
N GLN A 534 10.73 -29.36 24.40
CA GLN A 534 9.59 -28.48 24.13
C GLN A 534 9.16 -28.51 22.66
N ILE A 535 10.04 -28.90 21.74
CA ILE A 535 9.72 -28.99 20.31
C ILE A 535 8.53 -29.92 20.02
N ILE A 536 8.36 -31.00 20.80
CA ILE A 536 7.27 -31.97 20.62
C ILE A 536 5.90 -31.35 20.96
N PRO A 537 5.65 -30.85 22.19
CA PRO A 537 4.36 -30.23 22.52
C PRO A 537 4.11 -28.89 21.79
N TYR A 538 5.15 -28.27 21.21
CA TYR A 538 5.05 -27.00 20.47
C TYR A 538 5.36 -27.14 18.97
N ALA A 539 5.16 -28.32 18.40
CA ALA A 539 5.47 -28.58 16.99
C ALA A 539 4.79 -27.59 16.03
N ASN A 540 3.52 -27.25 16.24
CA ASN A 540 2.83 -26.25 15.40
C ASN A 540 3.43 -24.84 15.54
N LEU A 541 3.92 -24.47 16.72
CA LEU A 541 4.58 -23.17 16.92
C LEU A 541 5.95 -23.15 16.23
N ALA A 542 6.71 -24.25 16.31
CA ALA A 542 7.99 -24.38 15.60
C ALA A 542 7.80 -24.37 14.08
N ILE A 543 6.78 -25.06 13.57
CA ILE A 543 6.41 -25.03 12.15
C ILE A 543 6.02 -23.61 11.72
N ALA A 544 5.18 -22.92 12.50
CA ALA A 544 4.78 -21.56 12.19
C ALA A 544 5.98 -20.60 12.13
N ILE A 545 6.95 -20.75 13.04
CA ILE A 545 8.19 -19.96 12.99
C ILE A 545 9.00 -20.32 11.74
N ALA A 546 9.17 -21.61 11.46
CA ALA A 546 9.92 -22.09 10.31
C ALA A 546 9.38 -21.51 9.00
N VAL A 547 8.06 -21.53 8.76
CA VAL A 547 7.45 -21.04 7.51
C VAL A 547 7.17 -19.53 7.47
N THR A 548 7.45 -18.80 8.55
CA THR A 548 7.24 -17.33 8.61
C THR A 548 8.56 -16.55 8.62
N TRP A 549 9.62 -17.17 9.14
CA TRP A 549 10.96 -16.57 9.31
C TRP A 549 12.01 -17.19 8.37
N ASP A 550 11.58 -17.96 7.38
CA ASP A 550 12.42 -18.62 6.37
C ASP A 550 13.09 -17.65 5.37
N ASP A 551 12.72 -16.38 5.38
CA ASP A 551 13.32 -15.38 4.51
C ASP A 551 14.33 -14.49 5.25
N GLU A 552 15.54 -14.39 4.71
CA GLU A 552 16.60 -13.53 5.28
C GLU A 552 16.22 -12.05 5.28
N ASN A 553 15.43 -11.62 4.30
CA ASN A 553 14.89 -10.26 4.23
C ASN A 553 13.66 -10.05 5.14
N SER A 554 13.23 -11.11 5.85
CA SER A 554 12.13 -11.06 6.80
C SER A 554 10.82 -10.55 6.20
N ARG A 555 10.56 -10.85 4.92
CA ARG A 555 9.38 -10.34 4.21
C ARG A 555 8.06 -10.78 4.85
N GLY A 556 7.99 -11.98 5.43
CA GLY A 556 6.83 -12.48 6.18
C GLY A 556 6.62 -11.79 7.54
N ILE A 557 7.59 -11.01 8.02
CA ILE A 557 7.58 -10.39 9.36
C ILE A 557 6.97 -9.00 9.29
N TYR A 558 6.03 -8.72 10.19
CA TYR A 558 5.40 -7.40 10.25
C TYR A 558 6.43 -6.31 10.59
N ASP A 559 6.76 -5.49 9.61
CA ASP A 559 7.65 -4.34 9.71
C ASP A 559 6.89 -3.08 10.18
N TYR A 560 7.03 -2.76 11.46
CA TYR A 560 6.53 -1.52 12.05
C TYR A 560 7.52 -0.34 11.95
N GLY A 561 8.68 -0.52 11.29
CA GLY A 561 9.68 0.53 11.08
C GLY A 561 9.16 1.70 10.24
N ARG A 562 8.21 1.45 9.32
CA ARG A 562 7.51 2.54 8.62
C ARG A 562 6.69 3.41 9.58
N HIS A 563 6.07 2.81 10.59
CA HIS A 563 5.30 3.54 11.60
C HIS A 563 6.20 4.34 12.54
N GLN A 564 7.37 3.79 12.89
CA GLN A 564 8.41 4.50 13.64
C GLN A 564 8.94 5.72 12.88
N ARG A 565 9.33 5.55 11.61
CA ARG A 565 9.85 6.66 10.79
C ARG A 565 8.85 7.81 10.66
N ARG A 566 7.57 7.48 10.46
CA ARG A 566 6.49 8.47 10.34
C ARG A 566 6.33 9.37 11.57
N VAL A 567 6.72 8.89 12.75
CA VAL A 567 6.61 9.68 13.99
C VAL A 567 7.94 10.25 14.48
N HIS A 568 8.97 10.20 13.64
CA HIS A 568 10.34 10.65 13.94
C HIS A 568 10.93 10.04 15.22
N ALA A 569 10.50 8.82 15.56
CA ALA A 569 11.02 8.08 16.71
C ALA A 569 12.35 7.39 16.36
N GLU A 570 12.99 6.72 17.31
CA GLU A 570 14.15 5.84 17.11
C GLU A 570 13.70 4.38 17.27
N MET A 571 14.20 3.45 16.47
CA MET A 571 13.87 2.03 16.64
C MET A 571 14.61 1.44 17.86
N PRO A 572 13.97 0.56 18.65
CA PRO A 572 14.68 -0.20 19.69
C PRO A 572 15.78 -1.08 19.08
N ASP A 573 16.92 -1.19 19.76
CA ASP A 573 18.07 -1.98 19.31
C ASP A 573 17.92 -3.50 19.55
N ASP A 574 17.01 -3.92 20.45
CA ASP A 574 16.87 -5.30 20.94
C ASP A 574 15.69 -6.07 20.31
N LEU A 575 15.46 -5.85 19.01
CA LEU A 575 14.44 -6.54 18.24
C LEU A 575 14.60 -8.06 18.27
N VAL A 576 13.51 -8.78 18.57
CA VAL A 576 13.56 -10.25 18.68
C VAL A 576 13.63 -10.94 17.31
N GLY A 577 14.36 -12.05 17.26
CA GLY A 577 14.42 -12.97 16.13
C GLY A 577 13.45 -14.15 16.24
N ALA A 578 13.63 -15.12 15.35
CA ALA A 578 12.80 -16.33 15.25
C ALA A 578 12.92 -17.21 16.51
N VAL A 579 14.14 -17.44 17.00
CA VAL A 579 14.41 -18.31 18.14
C VAL A 579 13.88 -17.69 19.44
N GLU A 580 14.06 -16.38 19.63
CA GLU A 580 13.54 -15.65 20.79
C GLU A 580 12.00 -15.66 20.83
N ASN A 581 11.36 -15.61 19.66
CA ASN A 581 9.90 -15.79 19.56
C ASN A 581 9.45 -17.15 20.12
N PHE A 582 10.12 -18.24 19.72
CA PHE A 582 9.80 -19.58 20.23
C PHE A 582 10.00 -19.66 21.74
N ARG A 583 11.19 -19.24 22.21
CA ARG A 583 11.58 -19.24 23.63
C ARG A 583 10.54 -18.53 24.49
N TYR A 584 10.14 -17.33 24.08
CA TYR A 584 9.18 -16.50 24.80
C TYR A 584 7.86 -17.25 25.10
N PHE A 585 7.26 -17.89 24.10
CA PHE A 585 5.98 -18.59 24.30
C PHE A 585 6.12 -19.90 25.09
N VAL A 586 7.25 -20.57 24.97
CA VAL A 586 7.59 -21.73 25.81
C VAL A 586 7.68 -21.32 27.27
N ASP A 587 8.42 -20.26 27.58
CA ASP A 587 8.66 -19.78 28.94
C ASP A 587 7.40 -19.17 29.56
N ALA A 588 6.64 -18.41 28.77
CA ALA A 588 5.42 -17.74 29.22
C ALA A 588 4.19 -18.68 29.29
N LYS A 589 4.33 -19.99 29.02
CA LYS A 589 3.23 -20.98 29.01
C LYS A 589 2.32 -20.87 30.22
N LYS A 590 2.90 -20.81 31.42
CA LYS A 590 2.13 -20.77 32.69
C LYS A 590 1.28 -19.50 32.80
N ILE A 591 1.80 -18.38 32.29
CA ILE A 591 1.15 -17.07 32.32
C ILE A 591 0.04 -17.02 31.27
N MET A 592 0.30 -17.53 30.07
CA MET A 592 -0.64 -17.48 28.93
C MET A 592 -1.62 -18.67 28.87
N GLN A 593 -1.57 -19.57 29.85
CA GLN A 593 -2.36 -20.81 29.91
C GLN A 593 -2.11 -21.75 28.71
N GLY A 594 -0.95 -21.64 28.06
CA GLY A 594 -0.49 -22.56 27.02
C GLY A 594 -1.38 -22.68 25.77
N ARG A 595 -2.21 -21.68 25.43
CA ARG A 595 -3.13 -21.77 24.29
C ARG A 595 -2.43 -21.95 22.93
N ALA A 596 -1.25 -21.35 22.77
CA ALA A 596 -0.47 -21.47 21.52
C ALA A 596 -0.12 -22.92 21.17
N GLN A 597 0.05 -23.81 22.16
CA GLN A 597 0.39 -25.22 21.92
C GLN A 597 -0.76 -26.01 21.24
N TYR A 598 -2.00 -25.49 21.32
CA TYR A 598 -3.20 -26.14 20.79
C TYR A 598 -3.67 -25.54 19.46
N LEU A 599 -3.07 -24.43 19.03
CA LEU A 599 -3.40 -23.83 17.75
C LEU A 599 -2.63 -24.52 16.61
N PRO A 600 -3.27 -24.73 15.44
CA PRO A 600 -2.59 -25.09 14.21
C PRO A 600 -1.56 -24.02 13.82
N TRP A 601 -0.52 -24.44 13.11
CA TRP A 601 0.54 -23.53 12.66
C TRP A 601 -0.02 -22.38 11.82
N GLU A 602 -1.09 -22.61 11.05
CA GLU A 602 -1.76 -21.61 10.19
C GLU A 602 -2.32 -20.41 10.98
N PHE A 603 -2.72 -20.62 12.25
CA PHE A 603 -3.12 -19.53 13.14
C PHE A 603 -1.91 -18.83 13.77
N LEU A 604 -0.85 -19.60 14.02
CA LEU A 604 0.33 -19.16 14.75
C LEU A 604 1.28 -18.31 13.89
N THR A 605 1.21 -18.39 12.56
CA THR A 605 1.93 -17.47 11.66
C THR A 605 1.61 -16.00 11.99
N HIS A 606 0.33 -15.68 12.24
CA HIS A 606 -0.13 -14.36 12.68
C HIS A 606 0.17 -14.03 14.15
N LEU A 607 0.74 -14.97 14.90
CA LEU A 607 1.24 -14.75 16.26
C LEU A 607 2.73 -14.42 16.26
N VAL A 608 3.52 -15.13 15.45
CA VAL A 608 4.99 -15.09 15.51
C VAL A 608 5.64 -14.11 14.54
N ASN A 609 4.87 -13.51 13.62
CA ASN A 609 5.40 -12.61 12.59
C ASN A 609 5.66 -11.18 13.12
N HIS A 610 6.46 -11.03 14.17
CA HIS A 610 6.81 -9.70 14.70
C HIS A 610 8.13 -9.67 15.48
N ARG A 611 8.72 -8.47 15.53
CA ARG A 611 10.02 -8.16 16.14
C ARG A 611 9.93 -7.48 17.52
N THR A 612 8.79 -7.53 18.20
CA THR A 612 8.62 -6.82 19.50
C THR A 612 9.65 -7.30 20.54
N PRO A 613 10.50 -6.42 21.08
CA PRO A 613 11.47 -6.71 22.14
C PRO A 613 10.90 -7.47 23.34
N LEU A 614 11.71 -8.32 23.98
CA LEU A 614 11.28 -9.13 25.13
C LEU A 614 10.85 -8.25 26.33
N VAL A 615 11.57 -7.15 26.57
CA VAL A 615 11.25 -6.20 27.65
C VAL A 615 9.85 -5.60 27.44
N GLU A 616 9.52 -5.26 26.21
CA GLU A 616 8.22 -4.72 25.84
C GLU A 616 7.10 -5.77 25.94
N ARG A 617 7.38 -7.03 25.61
CA ARG A 617 6.42 -8.13 25.81
C ARG A 617 6.10 -8.33 27.28
N GLN A 618 7.12 -8.27 28.14
CA GLN A 618 6.95 -8.35 29.59
C GLN A 618 6.14 -7.14 30.12
N TRP A 619 6.41 -5.94 29.60
CA TRP A 619 5.60 -4.75 29.87
C TRP A 619 4.13 -4.97 29.46
N ALA A 620 3.87 -5.54 28.28
CA ALA A 620 2.52 -5.83 27.81
C ALA A 620 1.81 -6.84 28.73
N ILE A 621 2.48 -7.89 29.19
CA ILE A 621 1.95 -8.82 30.21
C ILE A 621 1.53 -8.05 31.47
N SER A 622 2.44 -7.24 32.02
CA SER A 622 2.19 -6.51 33.27
C SER A 622 1.02 -5.52 33.17
N ASN A 623 0.77 -4.96 31.98
CA ASN A 623 -0.27 -3.95 31.77
C ASN A 623 -1.61 -4.52 31.27
N TYR A 624 -1.58 -5.59 30.47
CA TYR A 624 -2.74 -6.03 29.69
C TYR A 624 -3.16 -7.48 29.93
N LEU A 625 -2.39 -8.31 30.63
CA LEU A 625 -2.77 -9.72 30.85
C LEU A 625 -4.12 -9.84 31.60
N ALA A 626 -4.39 -8.97 32.57
CA ALA A 626 -5.66 -8.94 33.30
C ALA A 626 -6.85 -8.58 32.40
N GLN A 627 -6.60 -7.91 31.27
CA GLN A 627 -7.58 -7.47 30.28
C GLN A 627 -7.48 -8.29 28.98
N ARG A 628 -6.89 -9.48 29.03
CA ARG A 628 -6.62 -10.30 27.84
C ARG A 628 -7.88 -10.55 27.01
N ALA A 629 -9.03 -10.79 27.65
CA ALA A 629 -10.31 -10.87 26.94
C ALA A 629 -10.69 -9.48 26.42
N GLY A 630 -10.52 -9.27 25.11
CA GLY A 630 -10.76 -7.97 24.48
C GLY A 630 -9.52 -7.06 24.39
N MET A 631 -8.30 -7.63 24.35
CA MET A 631 -7.07 -6.83 24.18
C MET A 631 -7.11 -5.88 23.00
N GLY A 632 -7.85 -6.16 21.93
CA GLY A 632 -7.99 -5.24 20.81
C GLY A 632 -8.62 -3.89 21.20
N LYS A 633 -9.29 -3.78 22.35
CA LYS A 633 -9.76 -2.50 22.92
C LYS A 633 -8.62 -1.56 23.31
N CYS A 634 -7.39 -2.05 23.50
CA CYS A 634 -6.22 -1.22 23.82
C CYS A 634 -5.78 -0.31 22.67
N TYR A 635 -6.35 -0.46 21.46
CA TYR A 635 -6.18 0.49 20.36
C TYR A 635 -6.37 1.95 20.80
N GLY A 636 -7.39 2.21 21.64
CA GLY A 636 -7.71 3.55 22.13
C GLY A 636 -6.79 4.04 23.26
N ASP A 637 -5.91 3.20 23.80
CA ASP A 637 -5.01 3.56 24.90
C ASP A 637 -3.83 4.41 24.42
N VAL A 638 -3.50 4.34 23.13
CA VAL A 638 -2.53 5.22 22.48
C VAL A 638 -3.23 6.56 22.20
N PRO A 639 -2.81 7.67 22.84
CA PRO A 639 -3.43 8.98 22.65
C PRO A 639 -3.38 9.40 21.17
N TYR A 640 -4.48 9.96 20.65
CA TYR A 640 -4.52 10.40 19.26
C TYR A 640 -3.77 11.73 19.07
N ASP A 641 -2.72 11.75 18.26
CA ASP A 641 -1.94 12.94 17.95
C ASP A 641 -2.60 13.76 16.81
N LYS A 642 -3.49 14.68 17.19
CA LYS A 642 -4.17 15.57 16.25
C LYS A 642 -3.23 16.59 15.59
N ASP A 643 -2.12 16.93 16.24
CA ASP A 643 -1.18 17.91 15.71
C ASP A 643 -0.36 17.26 14.58
N MET A 644 0.04 16.00 14.77
CA MET A 644 0.61 15.18 13.70
C MET A 644 -0.32 15.09 12.48
N LEU A 645 -1.62 14.85 12.68
CA LEU A 645 -2.55 14.75 11.54
C LEU A 645 -2.74 16.10 10.83
N LYS A 646 -2.86 17.20 11.57
CA LYS A 646 -3.08 18.55 10.99
C LYS A 646 -1.85 19.10 10.28
N THR A 647 -0.67 18.71 10.73
CA THR A 647 0.58 19.20 10.18
C THR A 647 1.13 18.29 9.09
N ASP A 648 0.46 17.17 8.80
CA ASP A 648 0.97 16.11 7.92
C ASP A 648 2.37 15.68 8.38
N ASP A 649 2.41 15.10 9.59
CA ASP A 649 3.57 14.55 10.32
C ASP A 649 4.81 15.44 10.53
N ARG A 650 4.79 16.71 10.11
CA ARG A 650 5.84 17.69 10.44
C ARG A 650 6.06 17.92 11.94
N ILE A 651 5.02 17.75 12.76
CA ILE A 651 5.11 17.85 14.23
C ILE A 651 4.58 16.57 14.85
N CYS A 652 5.44 15.84 15.55
CA CYS A 652 5.09 14.59 16.24
C CYS A 652 5.44 14.64 17.72
N LYS A 653 4.54 14.18 18.60
CA LYS A 653 4.84 14.05 20.03
C LYS A 653 5.92 13.00 20.33
N MET A 654 6.02 12.00 19.47
CA MET A 654 7.00 10.90 19.54
C MET A 654 8.38 11.28 19.00
N ASP A 655 8.58 12.50 18.49
CA ASP A 655 9.85 12.95 17.90
C ASP A 655 11.03 12.78 18.88
N GLY A 656 12.09 12.16 18.38
CA GLY A 656 13.34 11.85 19.08
C GLY A 656 13.22 10.84 20.23
N LYS A 657 12.12 10.09 20.33
CA LYS A 657 11.91 9.07 21.38
C LYS A 657 12.03 7.67 20.80
N GLU A 658 12.39 6.71 21.65
CA GLU A 658 12.39 5.30 21.25
C GLU A 658 10.96 4.79 20.97
N TYR A 659 10.78 4.00 19.90
CA TYR A 659 9.49 3.50 19.41
C TYR A 659 9.03 2.23 20.15
N THR A 660 8.75 2.39 21.44
CA THR A 660 8.28 1.32 22.32
C THR A 660 6.78 1.41 22.60
N LEU A 661 6.15 0.30 22.98
CA LEU A 661 4.76 0.23 23.44
C LEU A 661 4.50 1.19 24.60
N ALA A 662 5.44 1.29 25.55
CA ALA A 662 5.34 2.21 26.68
C ALA A 662 5.30 3.67 26.21
N ASN A 663 6.19 4.05 25.28
CA ASN A 663 6.23 5.41 24.76
C ASN A 663 5.04 5.74 23.86
N LEU A 664 4.58 4.78 23.05
CA LEU A 664 3.35 4.93 22.25
C LEU A 664 2.12 5.20 23.14
N LYS A 665 2.00 4.48 24.26
CA LYS A 665 0.92 4.70 25.23
C LYS A 665 1.00 6.06 25.91
N GLU A 666 2.21 6.58 26.14
CA GLU A 666 2.41 7.87 26.82
C GLU A 666 2.22 9.06 25.86
N TRP A 667 2.85 9.01 24.69
CA TRP A 667 3.00 10.17 23.79
C TRP A 667 2.04 10.15 22.60
N GLY A 668 1.56 8.97 22.21
CA GLY A 668 0.53 8.83 21.20
C GLY A 668 1.03 8.68 19.76
N GLY A 669 0.08 8.77 18.83
CA GLY A 669 0.27 8.68 17.39
C GLY A 669 -1.08 8.76 16.66
N VAL A 670 -1.12 8.38 15.38
CA VAL A 670 -2.39 8.31 14.62
C VAL A 670 -2.88 6.86 14.52
N CYS A 671 -3.95 6.62 13.75
CA CYS A 671 -4.59 5.30 13.62
C CYS A 671 -3.59 4.16 13.29
N ALA A 672 -2.52 4.47 12.55
CA ALA A 672 -1.46 3.51 12.25
C ALA A 672 -0.72 3.02 13.52
N GLN A 673 -0.28 3.94 14.39
CA GLN A 673 0.38 3.62 15.65
C GLN A 673 -0.58 2.92 16.64
N GLN A 674 -1.86 3.30 16.64
CA GLN A 674 -2.87 2.65 17.47
C GLN A 674 -3.08 1.17 17.07
N ALA A 675 -3.14 0.90 15.76
CA ALA A 675 -3.27 -0.46 15.23
C ALA A 675 -2.00 -1.30 15.48
N ASP A 676 -0.81 -0.73 15.23
CA ASP A 676 0.49 -1.37 15.50
C ASP A 676 0.63 -1.75 16.99
N PHE A 677 0.38 -0.78 17.87
CA PHE A 677 0.40 -0.99 19.32
C PHE A 677 -0.49 -2.15 19.73
N ALA A 678 -1.75 -2.15 19.30
CA ALA A 678 -2.70 -3.20 19.67
C ALA A 678 -2.32 -4.57 19.10
N ALA A 679 -1.81 -4.62 17.87
CA ALA A 679 -1.34 -5.87 17.26
C ALA A 679 -0.14 -6.44 18.05
N ARG A 680 0.86 -5.61 18.37
CA ARG A 680 2.03 -6.00 19.16
C ARG A 680 1.65 -6.41 20.59
N VAL A 681 0.73 -5.71 21.24
CA VAL A 681 0.20 -6.11 22.56
C VAL A 681 -0.49 -7.47 22.47
N GLY A 682 -1.38 -7.67 21.49
CA GLY A 682 -2.08 -8.94 21.28
C GLY A 682 -1.12 -10.12 21.11
N LYS A 683 -0.14 -9.97 20.21
CA LYS A 683 0.89 -11.01 19.98
C LYS A 683 1.72 -11.27 21.23
N SER A 684 2.08 -10.23 21.97
CA SER A 684 2.79 -10.35 23.26
C SER A 684 1.98 -11.13 24.31
N LEU A 685 0.65 -11.13 24.24
CA LEU A 685 -0.22 -11.88 25.16
C LEU A 685 -0.57 -13.28 24.64
N GLY A 686 0.08 -13.75 23.57
CA GLY A 686 -0.21 -15.05 22.97
C GLY A 686 -1.55 -15.08 22.25
N VAL A 687 -1.94 -13.97 21.60
CA VAL A 687 -3.11 -13.88 20.74
C VAL A 687 -2.70 -13.49 19.33
N PRO A 688 -3.02 -14.31 18.31
CA PRO A 688 -2.80 -13.93 16.93
C PRO A 688 -3.53 -12.63 16.60
N ALA A 689 -2.80 -11.67 16.03
CA ALA A 689 -3.31 -10.35 15.73
C ALA A 689 -2.65 -9.78 14.47
N ALA A 690 -3.38 -8.95 13.74
CA ALA A 690 -2.92 -8.35 12.50
C ALA A 690 -3.18 -6.84 12.52
N TYR A 691 -2.18 -6.09 12.08
CA TYR A 691 -2.37 -4.73 11.61
C TYR A 691 -3.07 -4.79 10.26
N VAL A 692 -4.13 -3.99 10.09
CA VAL A 692 -4.90 -3.91 8.85
C VAL A 692 -5.07 -2.44 8.50
N ARG A 693 -4.97 -2.12 7.22
CA ARG A 693 -5.28 -0.79 6.69
C ARG A 693 -6.29 -0.88 5.57
N GLY A 694 -7.08 0.15 5.36
CA GLY A 694 -8.02 0.19 4.25
C GLY A 694 -8.58 1.58 4.03
N GLU A 695 -9.53 1.64 3.11
CA GLU A 695 -10.12 2.88 2.65
C GLU A 695 -11.64 2.87 2.90
N GLY A 696 -12.18 3.99 3.38
CA GLY A 696 -13.61 4.13 3.69
C GLY A 696 -14.44 4.47 2.46
N ASN A 697 -15.76 4.50 2.60
CA ASN A 697 -16.71 4.87 1.54
C ASN A 697 -16.58 6.31 1.01
N SER A 698 -15.79 7.15 1.70
CA SER A 698 -15.49 8.54 1.32
C SER A 698 -14.03 8.73 0.86
N GLY A 699 -13.27 7.65 0.67
CA GLY A 699 -11.88 7.69 0.18
C GLY A 699 -10.78 7.92 1.24
N GLY A 700 -11.16 8.01 2.53
CA GLY A 700 -10.20 8.21 3.61
C GLY A 700 -9.45 6.93 3.98
N LEU A 701 -8.12 7.01 4.09
CA LEU A 701 -7.28 5.91 4.59
C LEU A 701 -7.39 5.78 6.11
N HIS A 702 -7.47 4.55 6.59
CA HIS A 702 -7.52 4.24 8.01
C HIS A 702 -6.84 2.92 8.34
N ALA A 703 -6.44 2.76 9.60
CA ALA A 703 -5.85 1.52 10.10
C ALA A 703 -6.54 1.03 11.37
N TRP A 704 -6.71 -0.27 11.47
CA TRP A 704 -7.33 -0.96 12.59
C TRP A 704 -6.56 -2.23 12.92
N VAL A 705 -6.85 -2.81 14.09
CA VAL A 705 -6.32 -4.10 14.50
C VAL A 705 -7.39 -5.17 14.33
N MET A 706 -6.96 -6.36 13.93
CA MET A 706 -7.75 -7.59 14.01
C MET A 706 -7.08 -8.59 14.92
N TRP A 707 -7.86 -9.39 15.65
CA TRP A 707 -7.33 -10.43 16.52
C TRP A 707 -8.31 -11.59 16.71
N ILE A 708 -7.76 -12.72 17.12
CA ILE A 708 -8.51 -13.95 17.33
C ILE A 708 -8.86 -14.10 18.81
N GLU A 709 -10.15 -14.15 19.14
CA GLU A 709 -10.62 -14.52 20.47
C GLU A 709 -11.08 -15.98 20.48
N LEU A 710 -10.28 -16.85 21.10
CA LEU A 710 -10.59 -18.27 21.21
C LEU A 710 -11.70 -18.52 22.24
N LYS A 711 -12.76 -19.20 21.82
CA LYS A 711 -13.83 -19.69 22.71
C LYS A 711 -13.55 -21.11 23.18
N ARG A 712 -13.16 -21.99 22.24
CA ARG A 712 -12.85 -23.40 22.52
C ARG A 712 -11.88 -23.95 21.48
N VAL A 713 -10.93 -24.77 21.93
CA VAL A 713 -9.96 -25.45 21.06
C VAL A 713 -10.03 -26.95 21.33
N THR A 714 -10.28 -27.75 20.30
CA THR A 714 -10.18 -29.21 20.29
C THR A 714 -9.24 -29.65 19.16
N PRO A 715 -8.76 -30.91 19.15
CA PRO A 715 -7.93 -31.40 18.05
C PRO A 715 -8.62 -31.38 16.67
N GLU A 716 -9.95 -31.36 16.64
CA GLU A 716 -10.78 -31.41 15.42
C GLU A 716 -11.51 -30.10 15.10
N SER A 717 -11.57 -29.14 16.03
CA SER A 717 -12.31 -27.88 15.83
C SER A 717 -11.78 -26.75 16.70
N ILE A 718 -11.80 -25.53 16.16
CA ILE A 718 -11.40 -24.29 16.80
C ILE A 718 -12.57 -23.34 16.69
N ASP A 719 -13.23 -23.10 17.82
CA ASP A 719 -14.29 -22.12 17.94
C ASP A 719 -13.66 -20.79 18.36
N PHE A 720 -13.77 -19.80 17.49
CA PHE A 720 -13.16 -18.49 17.67
C PHE A 720 -14.01 -17.39 17.05
N GLU A 721 -13.80 -16.17 17.51
CA GLU A 721 -14.28 -14.96 16.86
C GLU A 721 -13.10 -14.17 16.33
N LEU A 722 -13.16 -13.77 15.06
CA LEU A 722 -12.24 -12.77 14.52
C LEU A 722 -12.82 -11.38 14.80
N LEU A 723 -12.18 -10.66 15.70
CA LEU A 723 -12.63 -9.35 16.15
C LEU A 723 -11.77 -8.25 15.54
N SER A 724 -12.35 -7.05 15.43
CA SER A 724 -11.63 -5.86 14.99
C SER A 724 -11.94 -4.66 15.88
N HIS A 725 -11.00 -3.72 16.00
CA HIS A 725 -11.17 -2.50 16.76
C HIS A 725 -10.36 -1.37 16.14
N GLY A 726 -10.88 -0.15 16.20
CA GLY A 726 -10.49 0.95 15.34
C GLY A 726 -11.25 0.97 14.01
N ARG A 727 -11.90 -0.12 13.60
CA ARG A 727 -12.72 -0.15 12.37
C ARG A 727 -14.06 0.57 12.58
N TYR A 728 -14.10 1.87 12.27
CA TYR A 728 -15.31 2.67 12.45
C TYR A 728 -16.37 2.30 11.42
N ARG A 729 -17.50 1.76 11.88
CA ARG A 729 -18.61 1.31 11.00
C ARG A 729 -19.28 2.45 10.23
N MET A 730 -19.19 3.68 10.73
CA MET A 730 -19.77 4.87 10.09
C MET A 730 -19.16 5.19 8.72
N ASP A 731 -17.85 4.93 8.56
CA ASP A 731 -17.12 5.21 7.31
C ASP A 731 -17.02 3.96 6.41
N GLN A 732 -17.68 2.86 6.80
CA GLN A 732 -17.89 1.69 5.95
C GLN A 732 -16.59 1.10 5.37
N TYR A 733 -15.57 0.88 6.21
CA TYR A 733 -14.33 0.18 5.83
C TYR A 733 -14.61 -1.32 5.58
N TYR A 734 -15.22 -1.68 4.45
CA TYR A 734 -15.67 -3.05 4.16
C TYR A 734 -14.55 -4.08 4.12
N VAL A 735 -13.43 -3.69 3.51
CA VAL A 735 -12.27 -4.53 3.25
C VAL A 735 -11.01 -3.78 3.68
N GLY A 736 -10.10 -4.47 4.35
CA GLY A 736 -8.76 -3.99 4.62
C GLY A 736 -7.72 -4.92 4.05
N GLU A 737 -6.50 -4.44 3.95
CA GLU A 737 -5.35 -5.10 3.36
C GLU A 737 -4.29 -5.37 4.42
N LEU A 738 -3.65 -6.53 4.28
CA LEU A 738 -2.50 -6.98 5.06
C LEU A 738 -1.63 -7.91 4.20
N TYR A 739 -0.52 -8.39 4.77
CA TYR A 739 0.33 -9.39 4.13
C TYR A 739 0.20 -10.73 4.87
N ASP A 740 0.04 -11.81 4.10
CA ASP A 740 0.07 -13.17 4.61
C ASP A 740 1.48 -13.51 5.13
N PRO A 741 1.66 -13.93 6.40
CA PRO A 741 2.99 -14.06 6.97
C PRO A 741 3.86 -15.18 6.38
N GLN A 742 3.25 -16.21 5.78
CA GLN A 742 3.99 -17.29 5.13
C GLN A 742 4.38 -16.89 3.70
N SER A 743 3.38 -16.59 2.86
CA SER A 743 3.62 -16.35 1.44
C SER A 743 4.12 -14.93 1.12
N ASN A 744 4.02 -14.00 2.07
CA ASN A 744 4.22 -12.56 1.86
C ASN A 744 3.35 -11.97 0.73
N GLN A 745 2.25 -12.65 0.39
CA GLN A 745 1.29 -12.12 -0.56
C GLN A 745 0.36 -11.13 0.14
N LYS A 746 0.03 -10.07 -0.59
CA LYS A 746 -0.98 -9.12 -0.12
C LYS A 746 -2.34 -9.81 -0.16
N ILE A 747 -3.02 -9.85 0.97
CA ILE A 747 -4.36 -10.42 1.11
C ILE A 747 -5.29 -9.38 1.75
N THR A 748 -6.59 -9.65 1.67
CA THR A 748 -7.59 -8.89 2.39
C THR A 748 -7.87 -9.48 3.76
N ASP A 749 -8.38 -8.66 4.66
CA ASP A 749 -8.81 -9.11 5.98
C ASP A 749 -10.03 -10.04 5.93
N ARG A 750 -10.79 -10.00 4.82
CA ARG A 750 -11.90 -10.92 4.51
C ARG A 750 -11.43 -12.27 4.01
N GLU A 751 -10.38 -12.30 3.19
CA GLU A 751 -9.69 -13.54 2.81
C GLU A 751 -9.09 -14.22 4.03
N LEU A 752 -8.46 -13.45 4.93
CA LEU A 752 -7.97 -13.99 6.20
C LEU A 752 -9.12 -14.57 7.05
N GLU A 753 -10.24 -13.85 7.13
CA GLU A 753 -11.42 -14.28 7.89
C GLU A 753 -11.99 -15.60 7.37
N LEU A 754 -12.19 -15.71 6.05
CA LEU A 754 -12.61 -16.94 5.40
C LEU A 754 -11.61 -18.08 5.66
N ARG A 755 -10.32 -17.85 5.40
CA ARG A 755 -9.26 -18.87 5.54
C ARG A 755 -9.23 -19.44 6.97
N LEU A 756 -9.16 -18.57 7.98
CA LEU A 756 -9.14 -19.02 9.37
C LEU A 756 -10.44 -19.70 9.78
N HIS A 757 -11.60 -19.25 9.29
CA HIS A 757 -12.87 -19.88 9.59
C HIS A 757 -12.95 -21.30 9.03
N VAL A 758 -12.50 -21.49 7.80
CA VAL A 758 -12.48 -22.80 7.12
C VAL A 758 -11.52 -23.75 7.83
N ILE A 759 -10.30 -23.29 8.14
CA ILE A 759 -9.34 -24.09 8.91
C ILE A 759 -9.88 -24.39 10.31
N GLY A 760 -10.42 -23.39 11.01
CA GLY A 760 -10.92 -23.55 12.38
C GLY A 760 -12.11 -24.49 12.48
N SER A 761 -12.97 -24.53 11.47
CA SER A 761 -14.12 -25.44 11.43
C SER A 761 -13.70 -26.90 11.46
N ASN A 762 -12.70 -27.29 10.66
CA ASN A 762 -12.09 -28.61 10.69
C ASN A 762 -10.69 -28.60 10.02
N PRO A 763 -9.60 -28.51 10.80
CA PRO A 763 -8.26 -28.40 10.24
C PRO A 763 -7.82 -29.61 9.42
N GLN A 764 -8.29 -30.81 9.77
CA GLN A 764 -7.93 -32.04 9.05
C GLN A 764 -8.65 -32.11 7.70
N ALA A 765 -9.96 -31.82 7.69
CA ALA A 765 -10.73 -31.80 6.44
C ALA A 765 -10.23 -30.72 5.48
N HIS A 766 -9.87 -29.54 5.98
CA HIS A 766 -9.24 -28.49 5.18
C HIS A 766 -7.95 -28.98 4.51
N ARG A 767 -7.00 -29.52 5.30
CA ARG A 767 -5.72 -29.99 4.74
C ARG A 767 -5.89 -31.16 3.78
N GLN A 768 -6.81 -32.09 4.08
CA GLN A 768 -7.14 -33.18 3.16
C GLN A 768 -7.68 -32.63 1.84
N ALA A 769 -8.69 -31.75 1.90
CA ALA A 769 -9.29 -31.18 0.71
C ALA A 769 -8.27 -30.37 -0.13
N ALA A 770 -7.39 -29.59 0.51
CA ALA A 770 -6.31 -28.86 -0.16
C ALA A 770 -5.33 -29.81 -0.88
N LEU A 771 -4.89 -30.90 -0.23
CA LEU A 771 -4.03 -31.91 -0.86
C LEU A 771 -4.75 -32.66 -2.00
N VAL A 772 -6.05 -32.89 -1.87
CA VAL A 772 -6.85 -33.50 -2.94
C VAL A 772 -6.97 -32.55 -4.14
N MET A 773 -7.20 -31.25 -3.91
CA MET A 773 -7.28 -30.26 -4.99
C MET A 773 -5.94 -30.08 -5.70
N ARG A 774 -4.80 -30.20 -5.00
CA ARG A 774 -3.47 -30.25 -5.65
C ARG A 774 -3.32 -31.43 -6.59
N ALA A 775 -3.89 -32.59 -6.24
CA ALA A 775 -3.86 -33.79 -7.08
C ALA A 775 -4.97 -33.84 -8.16
N TYR A 776 -5.96 -32.94 -8.10
CA TYR A 776 -7.13 -33.00 -8.96
C TYR A 776 -6.80 -32.98 -10.47
N PRO A 777 -5.87 -32.14 -10.98
CA PRO A 777 -5.50 -32.19 -12.40
C PRO A 777 -4.96 -33.57 -12.83
N MET A 778 -4.09 -34.17 -12.01
CA MET A 778 -3.55 -35.52 -12.26
C MET A 778 -4.67 -36.57 -12.25
N ILE A 779 -5.56 -36.53 -11.26
CA ILE A 779 -6.69 -37.48 -11.17
C ILE A 779 -7.62 -37.33 -12.38
N ARG A 780 -7.95 -36.10 -12.75
CA ARG A 780 -8.79 -35.78 -13.92
C ARG A 780 -8.20 -36.39 -15.18
N ASP A 781 -6.91 -36.18 -15.41
CA ASP A 781 -6.24 -36.59 -16.64
C ASP A 781 -5.99 -38.10 -16.68
N ARG A 782 -5.53 -38.69 -15.58
CA ARG A 782 -5.21 -40.12 -15.49
C ARG A 782 -6.45 -41.02 -15.49
N ALA A 783 -7.54 -40.59 -14.85
CA ALA A 783 -8.81 -41.32 -14.86
C ALA A 783 -9.71 -40.93 -16.05
N GLU A 784 -9.26 -40.04 -16.93
CA GLU A 784 -10.02 -39.52 -18.07
C GLU A 784 -11.44 -39.05 -17.67
N LEU A 785 -11.54 -38.31 -16.56
CA LEU A 785 -12.84 -37.96 -15.97
C LEU A 785 -13.67 -37.13 -16.94
N ASP A 786 -14.87 -37.61 -17.27
CA ASP A 786 -15.84 -36.82 -18.02
C ASP A 786 -16.39 -35.65 -17.17
N THR A 787 -17.06 -34.69 -17.81
CA THR A 787 -17.60 -33.52 -17.10
C THR A 787 -18.53 -33.88 -15.94
N THR A 788 -19.33 -34.95 -16.07
CA THR A 788 -20.25 -35.37 -15.00
C THR A 788 -19.47 -35.91 -13.81
N GLN A 789 -18.45 -36.74 -14.07
CA GLN A 789 -17.56 -37.29 -13.04
C GLN A 789 -16.74 -36.19 -12.35
N GLN A 790 -16.22 -35.21 -13.11
CA GLN A 790 -15.54 -34.03 -12.56
C GLN A 790 -16.45 -33.24 -11.61
N LEU A 791 -17.70 -32.94 -12.02
CA LEU A 791 -18.67 -32.25 -11.15
C LEU A 791 -19.01 -33.05 -9.89
N VAL A 792 -19.15 -34.37 -10.00
CA VAL A 792 -19.40 -35.24 -8.83
C VAL A 792 -18.20 -35.24 -7.89
N PHE A 793 -16.98 -35.30 -8.44
CA PHE A 793 -15.75 -35.27 -7.67
C PHE A 793 -15.62 -33.95 -6.90
N LEU A 794 -15.66 -32.82 -7.60
CA LEU A 794 -15.55 -31.48 -6.99
C LEU A 794 -16.66 -31.23 -5.97
N ARG A 795 -17.88 -31.73 -6.22
CA ARG A 795 -18.96 -31.66 -5.22
C ARG A 795 -18.62 -32.43 -3.95
N LYS A 796 -18.03 -33.62 -4.04
CA LYS A 796 -17.59 -34.37 -2.85
C LYS A 796 -16.45 -33.65 -2.11
N VAL A 797 -15.56 -32.95 -2.81
CA VAL A 797 -14.54 -32.09 -2.17
C VAL A 797 -15.21 -30.94 -1.42
N ALA A 798 -16.18 -30.27 -2.04
CA ALA A 798 -16.97 -29.21 -1.41
C ALA A 798 -17.77 -29.73 -0.20
N ASP A 799 -18.31 -30.95 -0.24
CA ASP A 799 -18.99 -31.54 0.90
C ASP A 799 -18.01 -31.84 2.07
N LEU A 800 -16.73 -32.15 1.77
CA LEU A 800 -15.68 -32.35 2.77
C LEU A 800 -15.21 -31.03 3.40
N CYS A 801 -15.01 -29.99 2.57
CA CYS A 801 -14.57 -28.66 3.00
C CYS A 801 -15.27 -27.58 2.16
N PRO A 802 -16.48 -27.12 2.56
CA PRO A 802 -17.30 -26.24 1.73
C PRO A 802 -16.62 -24.91 1.39
N GLY A 803 -15.90 -24.30 2.33
CA GLY A 803 -15.30 -22.99 2.12
C GLY A 803 -13.91 -23.01 1.48
N LEU A 804 -13.46 -24.14 0.90
CA LEU A 804 -12.16 -24.22 0.22
C LEU A 804 -12.23 -23.55 -1.17
N PRO A 805 -11.58 -22.38 -1.39
CA PRO A 805 -11.68 -21.62 -2.63
C PRO A 805 -11.34 -22.42 -3.90
N GLU A 806 -10.29 -23.24 -3.84
CA GLU A 806 -9.74 -23.99 -4.97
C GLU A 806 -10.76 -24.93 -5.61
N THR A 807 -11.69 -25.47 -4.81
CA THR A 807 -12.78 -26.33 -5.32
C THR A 807 -13.75 -25.54 -6.19
N TRP A 808 -14.05 -24.30 -5.80
CA TRP A 808 -14.97 -23.42 -6.51
C TRP A 808 -14.31 -22.78 -7.72
N ASP A 809 -13.03 -22.44 -7.63
CA ASP A 809 -12.22 -21.99 -8.79
C ASP A 809 -12.24 -23.05 -9.90
N ALA A 810 -12.08 -24.33 -9.54
CA ALA A 810 -12.16 -25.44 -10.50
C ALA A 810 -13.56 -25.55 -11.13
N LEU A 811 -14.63 -25.43 -10.34
CA LEU A 811 -16.01 -25.42 -10.86
C LEU A 811 -16.26 -24.23 -11.80
N ALA A 812 -15.77 -23.04 -11.43
CA ALA A 812 -15.88 -21.82 -12.22
C ALA A 812 -15.12 -21.95 -13.54
N ALA A 813 -13.90 -22.49 -13.52
CA ALA A 813 -13.11 -22.78 -14.72
C ALA A 813 -13.85 -23.71 -15.68
N MET A 814 -14.45 -24.81 -15.19
CA MET A 814 -15.23 -25.72 -16.03
C MET A 814 -16.40 -25.03 -16.75
N SER A 815 -17.07 -24.09 -16.06
CA SER A 815 -18.18 -23.32 -16.64
C SER A 815 -17.68 -22.30 -17.67
N ARG A 816 -16.63 -21.53 -17.34
CA ARG A 816 -15.99 -20.57 -18.24
C ARG A 816 -15.46 -21.24 -19.53
N GLU A 817 -14.87 -22.42 -19.41
CA GLU A 817 -14.32 -23.20 -20.52
C GLU A 817 -15.39 -23.93 -21.36
N GLY A 818 -16.67 -23.76 -21.02
CA GLY A 818 -17.79 -24.31 -21.80
C GLY A 818 -18.01 -25.81 -21.63
N LEU A 819 -17.38 -26.45 -20.64
CA LEU A 819 -17.59 -27.87 -20.34
C LEU A 819 -19.02 -28.12 -19.81
N ILE A 820 -19.59 -27.12 -19.13
CA ILE A 820 -20.94 -27.19 -18.56
C ILE A 820 -21.98 -26.93 -19.65
N THR A 821 -22.66 -27.98 -20.09
CA THR A 821 -23.76 -27.92 -21.06
C THR A 821 -25.12 -28.04 -20.37
N LYS A 822 -26.21 -27.95 -21.14
CA LYS A 822 -27.59 -28.11 -20.65
C LYS A 822 -27.83 -29.43 -19.89
N LYS A 823 -27.10 -30.50 -20.21
CA LYS A 823 -27.15 -31.78 -19.47
C LYS A 823 -26.65 -31.62 -18.03
N HIS A 824 -25.68 -30.74 -17.82
CA HIS A 824 -24.97 -30.53 -16.56
C HIS A 824 -25.60 -29.43 -15.69
N SER A 825 -26.38 -28.51 -16.28
CA SER A 825 -26.93 -27.32 -15.59
C SER A 825 -27.56 -27.61 -14.23
N ARG A 826 -28.43 -28.63 -14.11
CA ARG A 826 -29.06 -28.95 -12.82
C ARG A 826 -28.07 -29.28 -11.70
N GLN A 827 -26.97 -29.95 -12.02
CA GLN A 827 -25.93 -30.28 -11.04
C GLN A 827 -25.09 -29.04 -10.70
N MET A 828 -24.85 -28.19 -11.69
CA MET A 828 -24.19 -26.91 -11.49
C MET A 828 -25.03 -25.96 -10.64
N ASP A 829 -26.33 -25.83 -10.90
CA ASP A 829 -27.26 -25.00 -10.14
C ASP A 829 -27.33 -25.42 -8.66
N ARG A 830 -27.30 -26.73 -8.37
CA ARG A 830 -27.20 -27.25 -6.98
C ARG A 830 -25.87 -26.92 -6.30
N SER A 831 -24.80 -26.79 -7.09
CA SER A 831 -23.49 -26.37 -6.59
C SER A 831 -23.49 -24.87 -6.31
N LEU A 832 -24.14 -24.08 -7.17
CA LEU A 832 -24.38 -22.66 -6.96
C LEU A 832 -25.23 -22.38 -5.70
N GLU A 833 -26.22 -23.22 -5.38
CA GLU A 833 -26.97 -23.10 -4.11
C GLU A 833 -26.08 -23.35 -2.88
N LEU A 834 -25.21 -24.37 -2.95
CA LEU A 834 -24.23 -24.61 -1.88
C LEU A 834 -23.22 -23.46 -1.79
N PHE A 835 -22.81 -22.89 -2.91
CA PHE A 835 -21.91 -21.74 -2.98
C PHE A 835 -22.48 -20.54 -2.22
N PHE A 836 -23.71 -20.12 -2.55
CA PHE A 836 -24.36 -19.00 -1.87
C PHE A 836 -24.52 -19.23 -0.37
N THR A 837 -24.91 -20.44 0.04
CA THR A 837 -25.08 -20.76 1.46
C THR A 837 -23.76 -20.80 2.22
N THR A 838 -22.69 -21.30 1.60
CA THR A 838 -21.35 -21.38 2.19
C THR A 838 -20.75 -20.01 2.41
N TYR A 839 -20.84 -19.12 1.41
CA TYR A 839 -20.20 -17.82 1.44
C TYR A 839 -21.11 -16.67 1.88
N ALA A 840 -22.36 -16.93 2.30
CA ALA A 840 -23.26 -15.90 2.81
C ALA A 840 -22.65 -15.09 3.98
N GLY A 841 -21.83 -15.73 4.81
CA GLY A 841 -21.10 -15.07 5.91
C GLY A 841 -19.79 -14.39 5.48
N TYR A 842 -19.25 -14.74 4.31
CA TYR A 842 -17.96 -14.27 3.79
C TYR A 842 -18.10 -13.96 2.28
N PRO A 843 -18.88 -12.92 1.93
CA PRO A 843 -19.36 -12.73 0.56
C PRO A 843 -18.29 -12.29 -0.45
N ASP A 844 -17.13 -11.80 -0.01
CA ASP A 844 -16.08 -11.25 -0.89
C ASP A 844 -15.62 -12.25 -1.96
N PHE A 845 -15.34 -13.49 -1.55
CA PHE A 845 -14.92 -14.54 -2.48
C PHE A 845 -16.00 -14.85 -3.53
N THR A 846 -17.28 -14.58 -3.25
CA THR A 846 -18.31 -14.85 -4.25
C THR A 846 -18.14 -13.97 -5.48
N TRP A 847 -17.72 -12.72 -5.30
CA TRP A 847 -17.57 -11.76 -6.39
C TRP A 847 -16.44 -12.14 -7.35
N THR A 848 -15.35 -12.73 -6.85
CA THR A 848 -14.14 -13.00 -7.63
C THR A 848 -14.35 -14.03 -8.74
N ILE A 849 -15.28 -14.97 -8.56
CA ILE A 849 -15.52 -16.06 -9.51
C ILE A 849 -16.96 -16.16 -10.02
N PHE A 850 -17.85 -15.25 -9.60
CA PHE A 850 -19.29 -15.41 -9.85
C PHE A 850 -19.63 -15.56 -11.33
N ASP A 851 -19.08 -14.69 -12.18
CA ASP A 851 -19.39 -14.69 -13.61
C ASP A 851 -18.93 -15.96 -14.31
N ASP A 852 -17.76 -16.45 -13.96
CA ASP A 852 -17.20 -17.69 -14.49
C ASP A 852 -18.08 -18.87 -14.07
N LEU A 853 -18.49 -18.90 -12.80
CA LEU A 853 -19.36 -19.93 -12.24
C LEU A 853 -20.72 -20.01 -12.96
N ILE A 854 -21.26 -18.87 -13.42
CA ILE A 854 -22.52 -18.81 -14.16
C ILE A 854 -22.35 -18.67 -15.69
N ALA A 855 -21.14 -18.79 -16.23
CA ALA A 855 -20.86 -18.60 -17.66
C ALA A 855 -21.67 -19.55 -18.57
N HIS A 856 -22.04 -20.74 -18.07
CA HIS A 856 -22.93 -21.68 -18.76
C HIS A 856 -24.37 -21.18 -18.99
N HIS A 857 -24.74 -20.04 -18.41
CA HIS A 857 -26.00 -19.32 -18.63
C HIS A 857 -25.77 -18.01 -19.41
N PRO A 858 -25.28 -18.02 -20.68
CA PRO A 858 -25.03 -16.77 -21.38
C PRO A 858 -26.36 -16.06 -21.69
N GLN A 859 -26.56 -14.88 -21.08
CA GLN A 859 -27.72 -13.99 -21.30
C GLN A 859 -29.10 -14.68 -21.13
N SER A 860 -29.23 -15.61 -20.17
CA SER A 860 -30.49 -16.31 -19.88
C SER A 860 -31.27 -15.69 -18.71
N LYS A 861 -32.56 -16.05 -18.58
CA LYS A 861 -33.35 -15.73 -17.37
C LYS A 861 -32.69 -16.28 -16.09
N ASP A 862 -31.99 -17.41 -16.21
CA ASP A 862 -31.29 -18.05 -15.09
C ASP A 862 -30.06 -17.23 -14.66
N ARG A 863 -29.34 -16.60 -15.59
CA ARG A 863 -28.25 -15.65 -15.29
C ARG A 863 -28.74 -14.49 -14.45
N LEU A 864 -29.85 -13.87 -14.87
CA LEU A 864 -30.47 -12.76 -14.13
C LEU A 864 -30.97 -13.20 -12.76
N ALA A 865 -31.57 -14.40 -12.65
CA ALA A 865 -31.97 -14.97 -11.37
C ALA A 865 -30.78 -15.17 -10.42
N SER A 866 -29.63 -15.62 -10.93
CA SER A 866 -28.40 -15.75 -10.17
C SER A 866 -27.90 -14.38 -9.68
N TYR A 867 -27.91 -13.34 -10.53
CA TYR A 867 -27.56 -11.98 -10.11
C TYR A 867 -28.50 -11.43 -9.04
N HIS A 868 -29.81 -11.67 -9.16
CA HIS A 868 -30.76 -11.28 -8.11
C HIS A 868 -30.45 -11.94 -6.76
N ARG A 869 -30.07 -13.23 -6.76
CA ARG A 869 -29.65 -13.94 -5.55
C ARG A 869 -28.36 -13.35 -4.98
N LEU A 870 -27.37 -13.06 -5.84
CA LEU A 870 -26.10 -12.46 -5.44
C LEU A 870 -26.30 -11.10 -4.78
N VAL A 871 -27.06 -10.20 -5.43
CA VAL A 871 -27.37 -8.88 -4.87
C VAL A 871 -28.13 -9.03 -3.55
N GLY A 872 -29.14 -9.90 -3.48
CA GLY A 872 -29.88 -10.15 -2.24
C GLY A 872 -28.99 -10.65 -1.09
N MET A 873 -28.02 -11.51 -1.39
CA MET A 873 -27.03 -11.99 -0.42
C MET A 873 -26.14 -10.83 0.09
N TYR A 874 -25.63 -9.97 -0.81
CA TYR A 874 -24.82 -8.82 -0.41
C TYR A 874 -25.61 -7.81 0.41
N GLU A 875 -26.86 -7.54 0.05
CA GLU A 875 -27.73 -6.67 0.82
C GLU A 875 -28.02 -7.24 2.22
N ALA A 876 -28.24 -8.55 2.35
CA ALA A 876 -28.45 -9.22 3.63
C ALA A 876 -27.18 -9.25 4.50
N ALA A 877 -26.00 -9.35 3.87
CA ALA A 877 -24.71 -9.31 4.53
C ALA A 877 -24.28 -7.89 4.95
N GLY A 878 -25.05 -6.85 4.60
CA GLY A 878 -24.66 -5.46 4.85
C GLY A 878 -23.43 -5.04 4.04
N ARG A 879 -23.33 -5.54 2.80
CA ARG A 879 -22.23 -5.28 1.84
C ARG A 879 -22.72 -4.47 0.65
N PRO A 880 -23.01 -3.18 0.84
CA PRO A 880 -23.50 -2.33 -0.23
C PRO A 880 -22.44 -2.08 -1.31
N ASP A 881 -21.14 -2.14 -0.99
CA ASP A 881 -20.05 -2.13 -1.97
C ASP A 881 -20.23 -3.23 -3.02
N LEU A 882 -20.36 -4.49 -2.57
CA LEU A 882 -20.57 -5.64 -3.45
C LEU A 882 -21.95 -5.60 -4.12
N ALA A 883 -22.99 -5.16 -3.40
CA ALA A 883 -24.33 -5.03 -3.98
C ALA A 883 -24.37 -4.01 -5.13
N CYS A 884 -23.66 -2.88 -4.98
CA CYS A 884 -23.54 -1.86 -6.01
C CYS A 884 -22.77 -2.39 -7.23
N GLU A 885 -21.63 -3.07 -7.02
CA GLU A 885 -20.86 -3.68 -8.12
C GLU A 885 -21.67 -4.74 -8.88
N ALA A 886 -22.33 -5.63 -8.16
CA ALA A 886 -23.19 -6.64 -8.78
C ALA A 886 -24.37 -6.01 -9.53
N ARG A 887 -24.96 -4.92 -9.01
CA ARG A 887 -26.05 -4.21 -9.69
C ARG A 887 -25.59 -3.51 -10.96
N LEU A 888 -24.41 -2.88 -10.94
CA LEU A 888 -23.80 -2.28 -12.13
C LEU A 888 -23.64 -3.32 -13.24
N LYS A 889 -23.02 -4.46 -12.91
CA LYS A 889 -22.82 -5.53 -13.89
C LYS A 889 -24.13 -6.14 -14.39
N MET A 890 -25.08 -6.36 -13.48
CA MET A 890 -26.42 -6.82 -13.83
C MET A 890 -27.15 -5.84 -14.76
N SER A 891 -26.93 -4.53 -14.61
CA SER A 891 -27.55 -3.51 -15.48
C SER A 891 -27.09 -3.65 -16.93
N ASP A 892 -25.82 -3.97 -17.16
CA ASP A 892 -25.28 -4.22 -18.51
C ASP A 892 -25.92 -5.45 -19.14
N ASP A 893 -26.11 -6.51 -18.36
CA ASP A 893 -26.74 -7.75 -18.82
C ASP A 893 -28.24 -7.54 -19.10
N LEU A 894 -28.93 -6.72 -18.30
CA LEU A 894 -30.33 -6.35 -18.53
C LEU A 894 -30.51 -5.51 -19.80
N VAL A 895 -29.62 -4.55 -20.06
CA VAL A 895 -29.65 -3.75 -21.30
C VAL A 895 -29.40 -4.64 -22.52
N LYS A 896 -28.41 -5.54 -22.46
CA LYS A 896 -28.15 -6.52 -23.54
C LYS A 896 -29.34 -7.47 -23.77
N ALA A 897 -30.11 -7.77 -22.72
CA ALA A 897 -31.31 -8.59 -22.77
C ALA A 897 -32.59 -7.80 -23.13
N ASP A 898 -32.47 -6.56 -23.65
CA ASP A 898 -33.58 -5.68 -24.04
C ASP A 898 -34.56 -5.37 -22.87
N GLN A 899 -34.01 -5.23 -21.66
CA GLN A 899 -34.76 -4.89 -20.44
C GLN A 899 -34.21 -3.63 -19.74
N PRO A 900 -34.03 -2.49 -20.44
CA PRO A 900 -33.43 -1.29 -19.86
C PRO A 900 -34.30 -0.67 -18.75
N GLN A 901 -35.62 -0.85 -18.79
CA GLN A 901 -36.52 -0.35 -17.73
C GLN A 901 -36.25 -1.03 -16.38
N VAL A 902 -35.99 -2.34 -16.40
CA VAL A 902 -35.64 -3.11 -15.19
C VAL A 902 -34.26 -2.70 -14.68
N ALA A 903 -33.33 -2.39 -15.58
CA ALA A 903 -32.00 -1.88 -15.22
C ALA A 903 -32.10 -0.52 -14.51
N ILE A 904 -32.89 0.41 -15.05
CA ILE A 904 -33.17 1.73 -14.45
C ILE A 904 -33.76 1.57 -13.04
N GLU A 905 -34.80 0.74 -12.90
CA GLU A 905 -35.46 0.51 -11.61
C GLU A 905 -34.52 -0.12 -10.58
N GLY A 906 -33.72 -1.10 -10.99
CA GLY A 906 -32.73 -1.75 -10.14
C GLY A 906 -31.61 -0.82 -9.67
N LEU A 907 -31.05 -0.01 -10.59
CA LEU A 907 -30.03 0.99 -10.26
C LEU A 907 -30.59 2.05 -9.30
N ALA A 908 -31.75 2.63 -9.63
CA ALA A 908 -32.40 3.63 -8.80
C ALA A 908 -32.72 3.10 -7.39
N PHE A 909 -33.21 1.85 -7.29
CA PHE A 909 -33.46 1.20 -6.01
C PHE A 909 -32.18 1.07 -5.17
N THR A 910 -31.11 0.53 -5.75
CA THR A 910 -29.84 0.31 -5.04
C THR A 910 -29.19 1.63 -4.64
N ILE A 911 -29.21 2.66 -5.49
CA ILE A 911 -28.69 4.00 -5.17
C ILE A 911 -29.43 4.61 -3.97
N LYS A 912 -30.77 4.55 -3.94
CA LYS A 912 -31.55 5.10 -2.81
C LYS A 912 -31.33 4.31 -1.53
N LYS A 913 -31.18 2.99 -1.65
CA LYS A 913 -30.94 2.10 -0.50
C LYS A 913 -29.58 2.37 0.15
N PHE A 914 -28.57 2.71 -0.64
CA PHE A 914 -27.18 2.92 -0.21
C PHE A 914 -26.69 4.32 -0.56
N ALA A 915 -27.51 5.34 -0.24
CA ALA A 915 -27.25 6.71 -0.66
C ALA A 915 -25.94 7.31 -0.10
N ASP A 916 -25.41 6.73 0.98
CA ASP A 916 -24.16 7.09 1.65
C ASP A 916 -22.92 6.40 1.05
N GLU A 917 -23.05 5.53 0.03
CA GLU A 917 -21.92 4.86 -0.62
C GLU A 917 -21.20 5.73 -1.66
N GLY A 918 -20.35 6.63 -1.17
CA GLY A 918 -19.64 7.62 -1.98
C GLY A 918 -18.69 7.07 -3.05
N ARG A 919 -18.20 5.83 -2.92
CA ARG A 919 -17.32 5.20 -3.93
C ARG A 919 -18.09 4.66 -5.14
N TYR A 920 -19.33 4.23 -4.95
CA TYR A 920 -20.08 3.48 -5.96
C TYR A 920 -21.27 4.25 -6.52
N VAL A 921 -21.99 4.98 -5.69
CA VAL A 921 -23.17 5.73 -6.11
C VAL A 921 -22.89 6.69 -7.29
N PRO A 922 -21.77 7.43 -7.35
CA PRO A 922 -21.47 8.26 -8.52
C PRO A 922 -21.42 7.48 -9.83
N ARG A 923 -20.72 6.33 -9.84
CA ARG A 923 -20.63 5.43 -11.02
C ARG A 923 -21.99 4.84 -11.38
N MET A 924 -22.82 4.54 -10.37
CA MET A 924 -24.19 4.05 -10.59
C MET A 924 -25.10 5.13 -11.17
N LEU A 925 -24.94 6.39 -10.75
CA LEU A 925 -25.66 7.52 -11.32
C LEU A 925 -25.24 7.76 -12.78
N ASP A 926 -23.95 7.67 -13.08
CA ASP A 926 -23.45 7.76 -14.46
C ASP A 926 -24.13 6.71 -15.35
N ARG A 927 -24.17 5.46 -14.87
CA ARG A 927 -24.81 4.36 -15.61
C ARG A 927 -26.33 4.54 -15.72
N LEU A 928 -27.00 5.00 -14.65
CA LEU A 928 -28.43 5.26 -14.64
C LEU A 928 -28.81 6.34 -15.67
N GLU A 929 -28.06 7.44 -15.69
CA GLU A 929 -28.24 8.55 -16.64
C GLU A 929 -28.00 8.10 -18.08
N GLU A 930 -26.94 7.32 -18.33
CA GLU A 930 -26.63 6.77 -19.65
C GLU A 930 -27.79 5.92 -20.19
N ILE A 931 -28.34 5.01 -19.37
CA ILE A 931 -29.46 4.17 -19.80
C ILE A 931 -30.71 5.01 -20.03
N CYS A 932 -31.04 5.95 -19.13
CA CYS A 932 -32.19 6.84 -19.28
C CYS A 932 -32.12 7.66 -20.58
N ALA A 933 -30.95 8.17 -20.95
CA ALA A 933 -30.75 8.92 -22.19
C ALA A 933 -31.14 8.13 -23.47
N THR A 934 -31.10 6.80 -23.41
CA THR A 934 -31.49 5.92 -24.53
C THR A 934 -32.95 5.47 -24.49
N VAL A 935 -33.67 5.67 -23.38
CA VAL A 935 -35.05 5.18 -23.17
C VAL A 935 -36.03 6.36 -23.11
N PRO A 936 -36.91 6.50 -24.13
CA PRO A 936 -37.87 7.61 -24.18
C PRO A 936 -38.80 7.68 -22.97
N GLY A 937 -39.03 8.90 -22.47
CA GLY A 937 -39.99 9.17 -21.39
C GLY A 937 -39.44 8.95 -19.97
N THR A 938 -38.13 8.73 -19.81
CA THR A 938 -37.51 8.53 -18.50
C THR A 938 -37.06 9.84 -17.83
N ASP A 939 -36.85 10.93 -18.57
CA ASP A 939 -36.39 12.22 -18.04
C ASP A 939 -37.21 12.74 -16.85
N PRO A 940 -38.57 12.76 -16.88
CA PRO A 940 -39.35 13.23 -15.73
C PRO A 940 -39.17 12.36 -14.49
N ARG A 941 -39.00 11.04 -14.68
CA ARG A 941 -38.76 10.09 -13.57
C ARG A 941 -37.36 10.25 -13.00
N LEU A 942 -36.37 10.58 -13.83
CA LEU A 942 -34.99 10.84 -13.39
C LEU A 942 -34.89 12.14 -12.58
N VAL A 943 -35.63 13.18 -12.97
CA VAL A 943 -35.80 14.41 -12.18
C VAL A 943 -36.43 14.11 -10.82
N GLU A 944 -37.53 13.37 -10.80
CA GLU A 944 -38.19 12.96 -9.54
C GLU A 944 -37.26 12.12 -8.66
N PHE A 945 -36.49 11.21 -9.27
CA PHE A 945 -35.50 10.41 -8.58
C PHE A 945 -34.45 11.29 -7.88
N TYR A 946 -33.82 12.23 -8.59
CA TYR A 946 -32.83 13.14 -8.03
C TYR A 946 -33.40 13.98 -6.88
N GLN A 947 -34.64 14.46 -7.03
CA GLN A 947 -35.34 15.21 -5.99
C GLN A 947 -35.52 14.39 -4.70
N GLN A 948 -35.74 13.09 -4.82
CA GLN A 948 -35.93 12.17 -3.68
C GLN A 948 -34.60 11.63 -3.12
N PHE A 949 -33.58 11.46 -3.95
CA PHE A 949 -32.29 10.87 -3.58
C PHE A 949 -31.37 11.87 -2.85
N LEU A 950 -31.18 13.09 -3.37
CA LEU A 950 -30.24 14.05 -2.77
C LEU A 950 -30.52 14.33 -1.27
N PRO A 951 -31.78 14.38 -0.80
CA PRO A 951 -32.07 14.56 0.61
C PRO A 951 -31.64 13.42 1.52
N THR A 952 -31.46 12.19 1.01
CA THR A 952 -31.13 10.99 1.81
C THR A 952 -29.64 10.84 2.09
N ILE A 953 -28.79 11.64 1.42
CA ILE A 953 -27.35 11.61 1.62
C ILE A 953 -26.99 12.25 2.97
N PRO A 954 -26.19 11.60 3.83
CA PRO A 954 -25.73 12.19 5.09
C PRO A 954 -24.95 13.48 4.86
N THR A 955 -25.33 14.54 5.59
CA THR A 955 -24.73 15.87 5.40
C THR A 955 -23.38 16.02 6.10
N HIS A 956 -23.07 15.21 7.11
CA HIS A 956 -21.86 15.33 7.92
C HIS A 956 -21.09 14.01 8.01
N ARG A 957 -19.76 14.10 8.09
CA ARG A 957 -18.84 13.04 8.48
C ARG A 957 -18.18 13.41 9.81
N GLY A 958 -18.62 12.77 10.89
CA GLY A 958 -18.25 13.20 12.24
C GLY A 958 -18.77 14.62 12.53
N ASN A 959 -17.87 15.54 12.83
CA ASN A 959 -18.20 16.95 13.09
C ASN A 959 -17.97 17.88 11.89
N SER A 960 -17.58 17.33 10.73
CA SER A 960 -17.30 18.11 9.53
C SER A 960 -18.38 17.87 8.46
N PRO A 961 -18.66 18.83 7.57
CA PRO A 961 -19.48 18.61 6.39
C PRO A 961 -18.97 17.45 5.54
N SER A 962 -19.88 16.72 4.88
CA SER A 962 -19.55 15.59 3.99
C SER A 962 -19.19 16.10 2.59
N ASP A 963 -17.94 15.91 2.17
CA ASP A 963 -17.46 16.26 0.82
C ASP A 963 -18.24 15.52 -0.27
N TYR A 964 -18.60 14.26 -0.01
CA TYR A 964 -19.45 13.47 -0.89
C TYR A 964 -20.86 14.08 -1.04
N CYS A 965 -21.48 14.51 0.06
CA CYS A 965 -22.79 15.17 0.01
C CYS A 965 -22.72 16.48 -0.80
N VAL A 966 -21.67 17.27 -0.58
CA VAL A 966 -21.40 18.50 -1.35
C VAL A 966 -21.27 18.19 -2.84
N ALA A 967 -20.48 17.17 -3.22
CA ALA A 967 -20.31 16.76 -4.61
C ALA A 967 -21.65 16.32 -5.25
N MET A 968 -22.46 15.53 -4.55
CA MET A 968 -23.76 15.08 -5.06
C MET A 968 -24.79 16.20 -5.16
N LEU A 969 -24.82 17.14 -4.21
CA LEU A 969 -25.66 18.33 -4.32
C LEU A 969 -25.29 19.19 -5.54
N ARG A 970 -23.99 19.41 -5.78
CA ARG A 970 -23.52 20.13 -6.97
C ARG A 970 -23.91 19.41 -8.26
N ARG A 971 -23.73 18.09 -8.34
CA ARG A 971 -24.19 17.26 -9.47
C ARG A 971 -25.70 17.41 -9.69
N GLY A 972 -26.51 17.28 -8.64
CA GLY A 972 -27.95 17.41 -8.70
C GLY A 972 -28.44 18.80 -9.15
N ILE A 973 -27.81 19.87 -8.68
CA ILE A 973 -28.12 21.24 -9.09
C ILE A 973 -27.88 21.42 -10.59
N ALA A 974 -26.70 21.02 -11.08
CA ALA A 974 -26.38 21.08 -12.51
C ALA A 974 -27.36 20.25 -13.35
N PHE A 975 -27.75 19.06 -12.84
CA PHE A 975 -28.75 18.21 -13.47
C PHE A 975 -30.13 18.91 -13.58
N PHE A 976 -30.63 19.53 -12.50
CA PHE A 976 -31.91 20.26 -12.53
C PHE A 976 -31.89 21.47 -13.47
N GLU A 977 -30.78 22.19 -13.55
CA GLU A 977 -30.61 23.31 -14.49
C GLU A 977 -30.68 22.83 -15.95
N ALA A 978 -29.98 21.74 -16.27
CA ALA A 978 -30.02 21.12 -17.60
C ALA A 978 -31.43 20.67 -18.00
N HIS A 979 -32.26 20.25 -17.03
CA HIS A 979 -33.63 19.78 -17.25
C HIS A 979 -34.72 20.85 -17.04
N GLN A 980 -34.34 22.14 -17.05
CA GLN A 980 -35.27 23.27 -16.92
C GLN A 980 -36.11 23.25 -15.63
N GLN A 981 -35.51 22.84 -14.51
CA GLN A 981 -36.12 22.81 -13.17
C GLN A 981 -35.53 23.88 -12.23
N PRO A 982 -35.67 25.19 -12.53
CA PRO A 982 -34.98 26.26 -11.79
C PRO A 982 -35.42 26.39 -10.33
N GLN A 983 -36.66 25.98 -10.00
CA GLN A 983 -37.15 25.99 -8.63
C GLN A 983 -36.44 24.94 -7.77
N LEU A 984 -36.23 23.73 -8.32
CA LEU A 984 -35.49 22.66 -7.64
C LEU A 984 -34.01 23.01 -7.51
N ALA A 985 -33.39 23.52 -8.58
CA ALA A 985 -32.00 23.98 -8.54
C ALA A 985 -31.79 25.00 -7.40
N LYS A 986 -32.65 26.03 -7.31
CA LYS A 986 -32.59 27.04 -6.25
C LYS A 986 -32.80 26.46 -4.84
N GLN A 987 -33.70 25.49 -4.70
CA GLN A 987 -33.93 24.80 -3.42
C GLN A 987 -32.67 24.09 -2.92
N PHE A 988 -32.00 23.33 -3.80
CA PHE A 988 -30.79 22.59 -3.43
C PHE A 988 -29.54 23.48 -3.32
N GLN A 989 -29.45 24.59 -4.07
CA GLN A 989 -28.43 25.63 -3.86
C GLN A 989 -28.50 26.20 -2.44
N SER A 990 -29.71 26.47 -1.92
CA SER A 990 -29.87 26.94 -0.53
C SER A 990 -29.44 25.88 0.49
N ARG A 991 -29.67 24.59 0.22
CA ARG A 991 -29.22 23.49 1.08
C ARG A 991 -27.70 23.36 1.09
N LEU A 992 -27.07 23.45 -0.09
CA LEU A 992 -25.62 23.43 -0.23
C LEU A 992 -24.97 24.59 0.52
N ALA A 993 -25.48 25.81 0.38
CA ALA A 993 -24.95 26.99 1.08
C ALA A 993 -25.01 26.85 2.61
N LYS A 994 -26.10 26.26 3.16
CA LYS A 994 -26.19 25.97 4.60
C LYS A 994 -25.10 25.02 5.07
N LEU A 995 -24.90 23.94 4.31
CA LEU A 995 -23.91 22.92 4.61
C LEU A 995 -22.47 23.48 4.59
N GLU A 996 -22.14 24.28 3.57
CA GLU A 996 -20.82 24.93 3.45
C GLU A 996 -20.60 25.99 4.54
N SER A 997 -21.67 26.62 5.05
CA SER A 997 -21.60 27.58 6.16
C SER A 997 -21.50 26.94 7.56
N GLY A 998 -21.61 25.61 7.66
CA GLY A 998 -21.62 24.88 8.93
C GLY A 998 -22.90 25.08 9.77
N GLN A 999 -24.02 25.46 9.14
CA GLN A 999 -25.33 25.72 9.78
C GLN A 999 -26.29 24.52 9.76
#